data_AF-A0A3M1VS73-F1
#
_entry.id   AF-A0A3M1VS73-F1
#
_cell.length_a   1.000
_cell.length_b   1.000
_cell.length_c   1.000
_cell.angle_alpha   90.00
_cell.angle_beta   90.00
_cell.angle_gamma   90.00
#
_symmetry.space_group_name_H-M   'P 1'
#
loop_
_entity.id
_entity.type
_entity.pdbx_description
1 polymer ?
#
loop_
_entity_poly.entity_id
_entity_poly.type
_entity_poly.pdbx_seq_one_letter_code
_entity_poly.pdbx_strand_id
1 'polypeptide(L)'
;MGGPLDSGDRTARTERVNRTRIESFRRALRLDRRRFLAGTAVTIAAAIAPVAGQTPVSGPAVLDQPGETYVVTADFTAPGTAFVIAADDITLDLNGHTVVFGDAPVVRVPNAGFEQGSGATPAEWDLSAAPGARRTARQWYWENWELHVDMTASSVQTLRSAPVTLPGDQTYIAFGWVRGTSSDSATLRVRRTSDGAVVAESSRTGINRGFALEARFKPAAATEVYVELELHGSSEMWCDEIDIKPAFQYGVASYDWQDPDLFPDLPPGQVKHGARLTIKNGVLRQGRAQAVRSAAVKSKGPDLTITGVTLETNSINSNTLDYYWGGGLTIENSTITATSLGVFNRMSPVALVNATRTKGDVVIRNSTIEGGAQQGIALYRRYAESGSGSRILIENNTIKNHEKVTNGYGIGMTGCRNFTIRNNVIAPVFGRGLLIDTAGTDGTNSDGEIYGNTISVKEKANHEFGPESLQVAGIRLRTYPPKGNFRIHIHDNEITAYTDESLVSQANGITATLRSSGEDVVIENNVIRSQVVGAGRTGQALLFEETLAVSNTVARNNVLEGNHTIVRFGDFDGKSTSGILLDGNTLRRGTPARADFRSVRIGYWNGTESGLELRDTSYESGADVDDMEFIGSGTKDVTVSWYLTVRVTDGSGAPLGGAQVTVTDASGGTTTGTTGSDGTWTTALPEYRRAGASGADRTEYNPYTVTVRYGSASSTQNVTLDRSQAVDFVFEDTGGNAPPSPVRNNRRGDVETP
;
A
#
# COMPACT_ATOMS: atom_id res chain seq x y z
N MET A 1 58.52 -11.85 -10.91
CA MET A 1 58.49 -10.91 -9.78
C MET A 1 57.31 -9.98 -10.00
N GLY A 2 56.19 -10.31 -9.36
CA GLY A 2 54.94 -9.55 -9.47
C GLY A 2 54.88 -8.48 -8.39
N GLY A 3 54.47 -7.27 -8.77
CA GLY A 3 53.97 -6.24 -7.87
C GLY A 3 52.49 -6.00 -8.18
N PRO A 4 51.62 -5.84 -7.17
CA PRO A 4 50.18 -5.71 -7.39
C PRO A 4 49.82 -4.27 -7.81
N LEU A 5 48.93 -4.16 -8.80
CA LEU A 5 48.29 -2.91 -9.20
C LEU A 5 47.13 -2.61 -8.26
N ASP A 6 47.15 -1.37 -7.78
CA ASP A 6 46.26 -0.77 -6.78
C ASP A 6 44.83 -0.58 -7.33
N SER A 7 43.87 -1.28 -6.73
CA SER A 7 42.43 -1.23 -7.04
C SER A 7 41.63 -0.43 -6.00
N GLY A 8 42.28 0.37 -5.16
CA GLY A 8 41.67 0.98 -3.96
C GLY A 8 40.72 2.17 -4.17
N ASP A 9 40.69 2.81 -5.34
CA ASP A 9 40.13 4.18 -5.43
C ASP A 9 38.64 4.27 -5.85
N ARG A 10 38.05 3.21 -6.40
CA ARG A 10 36.62 3.23 -6.82
C ARG A 10 35.64 2.88 -5.70
N THR A 11 36.04 2.01 -4.76
CA THR A 11 35.17 1.55 -3.65
C THR A 11 34.98 2.65 -2.59
N ALA A 12 36.01 3.46 -2.35
CA ALA A 12 35.99 4.52 -1.35
C ALA A 12 35.04 5.70 -1.70
N ARG A 13 34.80 5.93 -3.00
CA ARG A 13 33.94 7.03 -3.47
C ARG A 13 32.46 6.71 -3.33
N THR A 14 32.06 5.47 -3.59
CA THR A 14 30.68 4.98 -3.41
C THR A 14 30.32 4.82 -1.94
N GLU A 15 31.26 4.36 -1.10
CA GLU A 15 31.07 4.31 0.36
C GLU A 15 30.90 5.70 1.00
N ARG A 16 31.59 6.74 0.49
CA ARG A 16 31.44 8.12 0.99
C ARG A 16 30.05 8.70 0.72
N VAL A 17 29.50 8.48 -0.47
CA VAL A 17 28.16 8.97 -0.83
C VAL A 17 27.07 8.25 -0.01
N ASN A 18 27.21 6.94 0.17
CA ASN A 18 26.28 6.15 0.98
C ASN A 18 26.39 6.46 2.47
N ARG A 19 27.61 6.67 3.02
CA ARG A 19 27.76 7.13 4.42
C ARG A 19 27.14 8.49 4.66
N THR A 20 27.27 9.43 3.72
CA THR A 20 26.73 10.79 3.90
C THR A 20 25.20 10.78 3.87
N ARG A 21 24.58 9.95 3.02
CA ARG A 21 23.12 9.74 3.00
C ARG A 21 22.62 9.01 4.25
N ILE A 22 23.31 7.96 4.70
CA ILE A 22 22.98 7.22 5.94
C ILE A 22 23.17 8.07 7.20
N GLU A 23 24.20 8.91 7.27
CA GLU A 23 24.42 9.87 8.36
C GLU A 23 23.35 10.97 8.37
N SER A 24 22.91 11.43 7.19
CA SER A 24 21.81 12.39 7.04
C SER A 24 20.47 11.77 7.47
N PHE A 25 20.23 10.51 7.12
CA PHE A 25 19.06 9.73 7.53
C PHE A 25 19.08 9.41 9.04
N ARG A 26 20.22 9.01 9.60
CA ARG A 26 20.41 8.81 11.05
C ARG A 26 20.31 10.13 11.82
N ARG A 27 20.72 11.26 11.24
CA ARG A 27 20.47 12.60 11.81
C ARG A 27 18.99 12.94 11.77
N ALA A 28 18.28 12.68 10.68
CA ALA A 28 16.83 12.88 10.60
C ALA A 28 16.10 12.03 11.67
N LEU A 29 16.40 10.74 11.77
CA LEU A 29 15.85 9.83 12.78
C LEU A 29 16.24 10.19 14.24
N ARG A 30 17.46 10.69 14.47
CA ARG A 30 17.91 11.13 15.81
C ARG A 30 17.37 12.51 16.20
N LEU A 31 17.14 13.41 15.24
CA LEU A 31 16.44 14.67 15.49
C LEU A 31 14.95 14.44 15.76
N ASP A 32 14.34 13.43 15.12
CA ASP A 32 12.93 13.11 15.30
C ASP A 32 12.66 12.44 16.66
N ARG A 33 13.49 11.48 17.08
CA ARG A 33 13.38 10.85 18.42
C ARG A 33 13.64 11.78 19.61
N ARG A 34 14.42 12.86 19.44
CA ARG A 34 14.65 13.85 20.51
C ARG A 34 13.64 15.00 20.52
N ARG A 35 12.85 15.17 19.46
CA ARG A 35 11.74 16.15 19.43
C ARG A 35 10.39 15.55 19.84
N PHE A 36 10.22 14.23 19.76
CA PHE A 36 8.93 13.59 20.07
C PHE A 36 8.71 13.13 21.52
N LEU A 37 9.75 13.10 22.37
CA LEU A 37 9.63 12.55 23.75
C LEU A 37 9.84 13.57 24.88
N ALA A 38 10.00 14.85 24.58
CA ALA A 38 10.10 15.91 25.60
C ALA A 38 9.52 17.26 25.14
N GLY A 39 8.54 17.21 24.24
CA GLY A 39 7.76 18.37 23.84
C GLY A 39 6.35 18.23 24.37
N THR A 40 6.11 18.53 25.64
CA THR A 40 4.83 19.11 26.01
C THR A 40 4.74 20.39 25.18
N ALA A 41 4.09 20.31 24.02
CA ALA A 41 3.67 21.49 23.29
C ALA A 41 2.67 22.18 24.20
N VAL A 42 3.17 23.05 25.07
CA VAL A 42 2.38 24.09 25.69
C VAL A 42 2.05 25.03 24.54
N THR A 43 1.00 24.68 23.80
CA THR A 43 0.34 25.62 22.91
C THR A 43 -0.26 26.66 23.82
N ILE A 44 0.44 27.78 24.01
CA ILE A 44 -0.17 28.99 24.57
C ILE A 44 -1.14 29.47 23.51
N ALA A 45 -2.33 28.89 23.48
CA ALA A 45 -3.46 29.39 22.71
C ALA A 45 -3.94 30.65 23.44
N ALA A 46 -3.32 31.79 23.13
CA ALA A 46 -3.96 33.06 23.39
C ALA A 46 -5.18 33.12 22.47
N ALA A 47 -6.37 32.95 23.04
CA ALA A 47 -7.62 33.11 22.32
C ALA A 47 -7.64 34.53 21.73
N ILE A 48 -7.48 34.63 20.41
CA ILE A 48 -7.60 35.90 19.71
C ILE A 48 -9.09 36.19 19.68
N ALA A 49 -9.50 37.37 20.20
CA ALA A 49 -10.88 37.81 20.09
C ALA A 49 -11.28 37.83 18.60
N PRO A 50 -12.51 37.38 18.25
CA PRO A 50 -12.95 37.34 16.87
C PRO A 50 -12.83 38.73 16.23
N VAL A 51 -12.31 38.78 15.01
CA VAL A 51 -12.23 40.00 14.21
C VAL A 51 -13.64 40.37 13.77
N ALA A 52 -13.94 41.66 13.60
CA ALA A 52 -15.25 42.10 13.09
C ALA A 52 -15.60 41.36 11.78
N GLY A 53 -16.79 40.74 11.73
CA GLY A 53 -17.23 39.88 10.61
C GLY A 53 -17.06 38.37 10.84
N GLN A 54 -16.99 37.93 12.10
CA GLN A 54 -16.98 36.51 12.49
C GLN A 54 -18.11 36.21 13.47
N THR A 55 -18.76 35.07 13.31
CA THR A 55 -19.83 34.61 14.20
C THR A 55 -19.27 33.71 15.31
N PRO A 56 -19.33 34.12 16.59
CA PRO A 56 -18.85 33.29 17.68
C PRO A 56 -19.77 32.09 17.91
N VAL A 57 -19.18 30.93 18.19
CA VAL A 57 -19.89 29.70 18.54
C VAL A 57 -19.32 29.13 19.83
N SER A 58 -20.19 28.73 20.76
CA SER A 58 -19.81 28.21 22.08
C SER A 58 -20.45 26.85 22.40
N GLY A 59 -21.08 26.21 21.42
CA GLY A 59 -21.83 24.97 21.60
C GLY A 59 -22.24 24.37 20.25
N PRO A 60 -23.01 23.26 20.26
CA PRO A 60 -23.50 22.65 19.04
C PRO A 60 -24.33 23.64 18.20
N ALA A 61 -24.12 23.65 16.90
CA ALA A 61 -24.74 24.65 16.02
C ALA A 61 -24.98 24.14 14.59
N VAL A 62 -25.98 24.74 13.94
CA VAL A 62 -26.16 24.69 12.49
C VAL A 62 -25.50 25.93 11.89
N LEU A 63 -24.57 25.74 10.95
CA LEU A 63 -23.81 26.80 10.30
C LEU A 63 -24.44 27.06 8.92
N ASP A 64 -25.28 28.10 8.84
CA ASP A 64 -26.23 28.29 7.74
C ASP A 64 -26.11 29.63 7.00
N GLN A 65 -25.12 30.46 7.33
CA GLN A 65 -24.86 31.74 6.66
C GLN A 65 -23.76 31.59 5.60
N PRO A 66 -24.07 31.65 4.29
CA PRO A 66 -23.06 31.45 3.25
C PRO A 66 -21.90 32.45 3.35
N GLY A 67 -20.67 31.98 3.19
CA GLY A 67 -19.45 32.82 3.26
C GLY A 67 -19.02 33.21 4.67
N GLU A 68 -19.74 32.78 5.71
CA GLU A 68 -19.47 33.17 7.09
C GLU A 68 -18.30 32.40 7.71
N THR A 69 -17.54 33.10 8.55
CA THR A 69 -16.53 32.47 9.42
C THR A 69 -17.09 32.30 10.82
N TYR A 70 -17.31 31.05 11.22
CA TYR A 70 -17.71 30.68 12.57
C TYR A 70 -16.48 30.37 13.41
N VAL A 71 -16.38 30.99 14.58
CA VAL A 71 -15.21 30.89 15.46
C VAL A 71 -15.61 30.27 16.79
N VAL A 72 -15.02 29.13 17.13
CA VAL A 72 -15.21 28.51 18.44
C VAL A 72 -14.56 29.40 19.50
N THR A 73 -15.29 29.68 20.58
CA THR A 73 -14.87 30.64 21.63
C THR A 73 -14.50 29.99 22.96
N ALA A 74 -14.81 28.71 23.13
CA ALA A 74 -14.48 27.91 24.29
C ALA A 74 -14.47 26.42 23.94
N ASP A 75 -13.74 25.63 24.70
CA ASP A 75 -13.89 24.17 24.66
C ASP A 75 -15.30 23.79 25.10
N PHE A 76 -15.93 22.86 24.38
CA PHE A 76 -17.25 22.38 24.76
C PHE A 76 -17.47 20.93 24.35
N THR A 77 -18.54 20.36 24.91
CA THR A 77 -18.95 18.98 24.68
C THR A 77 -20.36 18.93 24.09
N ALA A 78 -20.54 18.11 23.06
CA ALA A 78 -21.80 17.79 22.42
C ALA A 78 -22.18 16.31 22.71
N PRO A 79 -23.39 16.01 23.20
CA PRO A 79 -23.80 14.62 23.45
C PRO A 79 -23.91 13.79 22.16
N GLY A 80 -24.11 14.44 21.00
CA GLY A 80 -24.18 13.82 19.68
C GLY A 80 -23.37 14.62 18.67
N THR A 81 -23.98 14.94 17.52
CA THR A 81 -23.31 15.74 16.48
C THR A 81 -23.05 17.18 16.95
N ALA A 82 -21.84 17.69 16.75
CA ALA A 82 -21.47 19.04 17.20
C ALA A 82 -21.85 20.13 16.19
N PHE A 83 -21.48 19.98 14.91
CA PHE A 83 -21.79 20.97 13.88
C PHE A 83 -22.50 20.36 12.68
N VAL A 84 -23.51 21.06 12.18
CA VAL A 84 -24.18 20.76 10.90
C VAL A 84 -23.91 21.91 9.94
N ILE A 85 -23.36 21.61 8.77
CA ILE A 85 -23.14 22.59 7.71
C ILE A 85 -24.39 22.65 6.84
N ALA A 86 -24.94 23.84 6.66
CA ALA A 86 -26.19 24.06 5.94
C ALA A 86 -26.09 25.15 4.84
N ALA A 87 -24.88 25.66 4.59
CA ALA A 87 -24.58 26.67 3.57
C ALA A 87 -23.20 26.44 2.94
N ASP A 88 -22.99 27.05 1.77
CA ASP A 88 -21.70 27.07 1.06
C ASP A 88 -20.72 28.10 1.65
N ASP A 89 -19.43 27.98 1.32
CA ASP A 89 -18.37 28.94 1.69
C ASP A 89 -18.16 29.12 3.20
N ILE A 90 -18.52 28.13 4.01
CA ILE A 90 -18.33 28.17 5.46
C ILE A 90 -16.87 27.97 5.83
N THR A 91 -16.37 28.83 6.71
CA THR A 91 -15.15 28.57 7.48
C THR A 91 -15.50 28.28 8.93
N LEU A 92 -15.19 27.07 9.40
CA LEU A 92 -15.21 26.70 10.81
C LEU A 92 -13.79 26.80 11.38
N ASP A 93 -13.52 27.87 12.11
CA ASP A 93 -12.28 28.08 12.85
C ASP A 93 -12.46 27.58 14.29
N LEU A 94 -11.78 26.50 14.64
CA LEU A 94 -11.80 25.95 16.00
C LEU A 94 -10.97 26.81 16.96
N ASN A 95 -10.20 27.79 16.48
CA ASN A 95 -9.48 28.81 17.26
C ASN A 95 -8.63 28.26 18.43
N GLY A 96 -8.03 27.08 18.24
CA GLY A 96 -7.22 26.37 19.24
C GLY A 96 -8.02 25.57 20.27
N HIS A 97 -9.35 25.58 20.19
CA HIS A 97 -10.24 24.89 21.12
C HIS A 97 -10.45 23.41 20.79
N THR A 98 -10.89 22.67 21.80
CA THR A 98 -11.33 21.29 21.70
C THR A 98 -12.85 21.21 21.71
N VAL A 99 -13.40 20.59 20.66
CA VAL A 99 -14.81 20.20 20.60
C VAL A 99 -14.91 18.69 20.76
N VAL A 100 -15.56 18.25 21.85
CA VAL A 100 -15.83 16.83 22.09
C VAL A 100 -17.22 16.48 21.58
N PHE A 101 -17.35 15.64 20.56
CA PHE A 101 -18.64 15.22 20.00
C PHE A 101 -18.99 13.80 20.40
N GLY A 102 -20.27 13.44 20.46
CA GLY A 102 -20.69 12.11 20.88
C GLY A 102 -20.31 11.76 22.31
N ASP A 103 -20.51 12.69 23.25
CA ASP A 103 -20.20 12.50 24.67
C ASP A 103 -21.42 12.17 25.53
N ALA A 104 -22.46 11.60 24.92
CA ALA A 104 -23.58 11.01 25.64
C ALA A 104 -23.09 9.99 26.70
N PRO A 105 -23.91 9.69 27.74
CA PRO A 105 -23.59 8.65 28.69
C PRO A 105 -23.18 7.34 28.00
N VAL A 106 -22.18 6.66 28.55
CA VAL A 106 -21.71 5.38 28.00
C VAL A 106 -22.83 4.37 28.14
N VAL A 107 -23.30 3.89 27.00
CA VAL A 107 -24.24 2.78 26.89
C VAL A 107 -23.45 1.62 26.30
N ARG A 108 -23.36 0.52 27.05
CA ARG A 108 -22.69 -0.71 26.64
C ARG A 108 -23.29 -1.90 27.35
N VAL A 109 -23.25 -3.05 26.70
CA VAL A 109 -23.50 -4.35 27.31
C VAL A 109 -22.44 -4.60 28.38
N PRO A 110 -22.84 -4.94 29.63
CA PRO A 110 -21.89 -5.33 30.65
C PRO A 110 -21.01 -6.49 30.16
N ASN A 111 -19.70 -6.35 30.30
CA ASN A 111 -18.74 -7.37 29.91
C ASN A 111 -18.88 -7.84 28.44
N ALA A 112 -19.11 -6.91 27.50
CA ALA A 112 -19.28 -7.20 26.07
C ALA A 112 -18.14 -8.03 25.45
N GLY A 113 -16.89 -7.80 25.88
CA GLY A 113 -15.69 -8.53 25.44
C GLY A 113 -15.28 -9.70 26.33
N PHE A 114 -16.13 -10.15 27.27
CA PHE A 114 -15.87 -11.32 28.13
C PHE A 114 -14.61 -11.27 29.03
N GLU A 115 -14.01 -10.09 29.22
CA GLU A 115 -12.81 -9.90 30.02
C GLU A 115 -13.01 -10.15 31.52
N GLN A 116 -14.25 -10.06 32.00
CA GLN A 116 -14.63 -10.26 33.40
C GLN A 116 -15.27 -11.65 33.60
N GLY A 117 -14.93 -12.32 34.70
CA GLY A 117 -15.50 -13.64 35.04
C GLY A 117 -14.52 -14.51 35.84
N SER A 118 -14.98 -15.71 36.21
CA SER A 118 -14.19 -16.70 36.94
C SER A 118 -14.08 -18.00 36.15
N GLY A 119 -12.85 -18.42 35.85
CA GLY A 119 -12.60 -19.59 35.00
C GLY A 119 -13.33 -19.49 33.65
N ALA A 120 -14.09 -20.55 33.33
CA ALA A 120 -14.85 -20.70 32.10
C ALA A 120 -16.15 -19.89 32.05
N THR A 121 -16.55 -19.22 33.14
CA THR A 121 -17.84 -18.50 33.21
C THR A 121 -17.60 -16.98 33.13
N PRO A 122 -18.09 -16.31 32.08
CA PRO A 122 -18.08 -14.85 32.01
C PRO A 122 -19.09 -14.27 33.02
N ALA A 123 -18.77 -13.10 33.59
CA ALA A 123 -19.71 -12.35 34.41
C ALA A 123 -20.78 -11.68 33.53
N GLU A 124 -22.00 -11.46 34.06
CA GLU A 124 -23.09 -10.72 33.39
C GLU A 124 -23.64 -11.37 32.10
N TRP A 125 -23.38 -12.66 31.89
CA TRP A 125 -23.89 -13.41 30.74
C TRP A 125 -24.56 -14.71 31.21
N ASP A 126 -25.78 -14.95 30.73
CA ASP A 126 -26.50 -16.21 30.88
C ASP A 126 -26.12 -17.17 29.76
N LEU A 127 -25.45 -18.27 30.14
CA LEU A 127 -25.02 -19.35 29.27
C LEU A 127 -25.88 -20.61 29.40
N SER A 128 -27.01 -20.57 30.12
CA SER A 128 -27.84 -21.75 30.41
C SER A 128 -28.39 -22.44 29.15
N ALA A 129 -28.57 -21.68 28.06
CA ALA A 129 -28.99 -22.18 26.75
C ALA A 129 -27.80 -22.40 25.78
N ALA A 130 -26.57 -22.38 26.29
CA ALA A 130 -25.35 -22.61 25.53
C ALA A 130 -24.39 -23.54 26.32
N PRO A 131 -24.73 -24.83 26.49
CA PRO A 131 -23.97 -25.76 27.33
C PRO A 131 -22.53 -26.01 26.85
N GLY A 132 -22.22 -25.71 25.59
CA GLY A 132 -20.87 -25.76 25.03
C GLY A 132 -20.07 -24.45 25.14
N ALA A 133 -20.68 -23.36 25.63
CA ALA A 133 -20.04 -22.07 25.74
C ALA A 133 -19.16 -21.95 26.98
N ARG A 134 -17.95 -21.41 26.79
CA ARG A 134 -16.99 -21.13 27.86
C ARG A 134 -16.08 -19.96 27.50
N ARG A 135 -15.71 -19.20 28.51
CA ARG A 135 -14.67 -18.17 28.44
C ARG A 135 -13.30 -18.84 28.31
N THR A 136 -12.52 -18.41 27.32
CA THR A 136 -11.18 -18.92 27.02
C THR A 136 -10.21 -17.77 26.81
N ALA A 137 -8.91 -18.05 26.97
CA ALA A 137 -7.88 -17.12 26.52
C ALA A 137 -8.06 -16.84 25.02
N ARG A 138 -7.82 -15.59 24.64
CA ARG A 138 -7.97 -15.09 23.27
C ARG A 138 -7.25 -15.99 22.27
N GLN A 139 -7.99 -16.42 21.25
CA GLN A 139 -7.46 -17.07 20.06
C GLN A 139 -7.61 -16.19 18.82
N TRP A 140 -8.73 -15.47 18.66
CA TRP A 140 -9.04 -14.77 17.41
C TRP A 140 -9.25 -13.26 17.58
N TYR A 141 -9.92 -12.82 18.64
CA TYR A 141 -10.46 -11.46 18.72
C TYR A 141 -9.65 -10.50 19.58
N TRP A 142 -10.25 -9.75 20.50
CA TRP A 142 -9.58 -8.66 21.21
C TRP A 142 -8.99 -9.10 22.54
N GLU A 143 -8.23 -8.20 23.12
CA GLU A 143 -7.81 -8.24 24.52
C GLU A 143 -7.27 -9.62 24.99
N ASN A 144 -7.77 -10.17 26.10
CA ASN A 144 -7.21 -11.37 26.73
C ASN A 144 -8.17 -12.56 26.73
N TRP A 145 -9.47 -12.32 26.68
CA TRP A 145 -10.51 -13.34 26.78
C TRP A 145 -11.50 -13.22 25.63
N GLU A 146 -12.04 -14.36 25.22
CA GLU A 146 -13.15 -14.44 24.27
C GLU A 146 -14.04 -15.63 24.67
N LEU A 147 -15.19 -15.78 23.99
CA LEU A 147 -16.08 -16.91 24.23
C LEU A 147 -15.90 -17.97 23.13
N HIS A 148 -15.53 -19.18 23.55
CA HIS A 148 -15.51 -20.40 22.73
C HIS A 148 -16.80 -21.17 22.94
N VAL A 149 -17.40 -21.67 21.86
CA VAL A 149 -18.64 -22.44 21.89
C VAL A 149 -18.45 -23.74 21.12
N ASP A 150 -18.49 -24.86 21.85
CA ASP A 150 -18.48 -26.20 21.27
C ASP A 150 -19.89 -26.58 20.79
N MET A 151 -20.13 -26.49 19.48
CA MET A 151 -21.44 -26.82 18.89
C MET A 151 -21.72 -28.33 18.81
N THR A 152 -20.81 -29.20 19.26
CA THR A 152 -21.12 -30.63 19.41
C THR A 152 -22.01 -30.91 20.61
N ALA A 153 -22.05 -30.00 21.60
CA ALA A 153 -22.95 -30.08 22.74
C ALA A 153 -24.43 -29.83 22.35
N SER A 154 -24.66 -28.96 21.36
CA SER A 154 -25.95 -28.69 20.75
C SER A 154 -25.73 -27.92 19.45
N SER A 155 -26.49 -28.26 18.40
CA SER A 155 -26.42 -27.59 17.10
C SER A 155 -26.99 -26.18 17.11
N VAL A 156 -27.74 -25.82 18.15
CA VAL A 156 -28.23 -24.46 18.41
C VAL A 156 -27.89 -24.08 19.85
N GLN A 157 -27.24 -22.95 20.04
CA GLN A 157 -26.85 -22.44 21.36
C GLN A 157 -27.12 -20.95 21.45
N THR A 158 -27.66 -20.48 22.58
CA THR A 158 -28.06 -19.09 22.76
C THR A 158 -27.41 -18.49 23.99
N LEU A 159 -26.82 -17.32 23.79
CA LEU A 159 -26.13 -16.50 24.80
C LEU A 159 -26.98 -15.28 25.08
N ARG A 160 -27.10 -14.87 26.34
CA ARG A 160 -27.83 -13.64 26.71
C ARG A 160 -27.00 -12.78 27.65
N SER A 161 -26.93 -11.49 27.34
CA SER A 161 -26.33 -10.50 28.24
C SER A 161 -27.28 -10.10 29.37
N ALA A 162 -26.73 -9.52 30.43
CA ALA A 162 -27.50 -8.76 31.40
C ALA A 162 -28.20 -7.56 30.73
N PRO A 163 -29.38 -7.13 31.24
CA PRO A 163 -30.09 -5.99 30.68
C PRO A 163 -29.31 -4.66 30.75
N VAL A 164 -29.53 -3.80 29.77
CA VAL A 164 -29.02 -2.43 29.68
C VAL A 164 -30.16 -1.47 29.36
N THR A 165 -30.19 -0.31 30.01
CA THR A 165 -31.16 0.75 29.71
C THR A 165 -30.60 1.69 28.65
N LEU A 166 -31.34 1.83 27.55
CA LEU A 166 -31.01 2.71 26.43
C LEU A 166 -31.87 3.98 26.51
N PRO A 167 -31.28 5.19 26.45
CA PRO A 167 -32.02 6.42 26.17
C PRO A 167 -32.88 6.32 24.90
N GLY A 168 -34.06 6.95 24.94
CA GLY A 168 -34.94 7.08 23.78
C GLY A 168 -34.48 8.13 22.78
N ASP A 169 -35.08 8.11 21.59
CA ASP A 169 -34.86 9.04 20.47
C ASP A 169 -33.40 9.14 19.99
N GLN A 170 -32.66 8.04 20.13
CA GLN A 170 -31.28 7.92 19.69
C GLN A 170 -31.09 6.62 18.89
N THR A 171 -30.29 6.68 17.83
CA THR A 171 -29.99 5.50 17.03
C THR A 171 -28.88 4.68 17.68
N TYR A 172 -29.11 3.38 17.79
CA TYR A 172 -28.13 2.40 18.27
C TYR A 172 -27.84 1.36 17.19
N ILE A 173 -26.65 0.77 17.30
CA ILE A 173 -26.31 -0.47 16.59
C ILE A 173 -25.86 -1.46 17.66
N ALA A 174 -26.57 -2.58 17.72
CA ALA A 174 -26.06 -3.78 18.37
C ALA A 174 -25.16 -4.53 17.40
N PHE A 175 -24.05 -5.04 17.88
CA PHE A 175 -23.11 -5.80 17.07
C PHE A 175 -22.45 -6.91 17.90
N GLY A 176 -21.79 -7.84 17.21
CA GLY A 176 -20.98 -8.88 17.83
C GLY A 176 -20.16 -9.60 16.77
N TRP A 177 -18.94 -9.99 17.10
CA TRP A 177 -18.11 -10.75 16.17
C TRP A 177 -18.27 -12.24 16.37
N VAL A 178 -18.32 -12.95 15.26
CA VAL A 178 -18.54 -14.39 15.21
C VAL A 178 -17.63 -15.04 14.17
N ARG A 179 -17.15 -16.24 14.51
CA ARG A 179 -16.34 -17.10 13.65
C ARG A 179 -16.74 -18.55 13.90
N GLY A 180 -16.82 -19.31 12.82
CA GLY A 180 -17.05 -20.76 12.80
C GLY A 180 -16.55 -21.30 11.46
N THR A 181 -17.37 -22.11 10.79
CA THR A 181 -17.13 -22.70 9.48
C THR A 181 -18.04 -22.11 8.40
N SER A 182 -17.92 -22.60 7.16
CA SER A 182 -18.70 -22.12 6.02
C SER A 182 -20.16 -22.54 6.04
N SER A 183 -20.51 -23.55 6.84
CA SER A 183 -21.89 -24.01 7.03
C SER A 183 -22.56 -23.40 8.26
N ASP A 184 -21.78 -22.83 9.19
CA ASP A 184 -22.30 -22.26 10.42
C ASP A 184 -22.99 -20.92 10.16
N SER A 185 -23.86 -20.52 11.09
CA SER A 185 -24.55 -19.24 11.06
C SER A 185 -24.75 -18.68 12.46
N ALA A 186 -25.02 -17.38 12.54
CA ALA A 186 -25.28 -16.70 13.78
C ALA A 186 -26.38 -15.65 13.58
N THR A 187 -27.19 -15.44 14.61
CA THR A 187 -28.24 -14.43 14.66
C THR A 187 -28.10 -13.60 15.94
N LEU A 188 -27.90 -12.29 15.77
CA LEU A 188 -27.88 -11.30 16.83
C LEU A 188 -29.26 -10.67 16.96
N ARG A 189 -29.83 -10.67 18.17
CA ARG A 189 -31.12 -10.04 18.48
C ARG A 189 -30.97 -9.07 19.63
N VAL A 190 -31.66 -7.95 19.54
CA VAL A 190 -31.92 -7.07 20.69
C VAL A 190 -33.35 -7.28 21.12
N ARG A 191 -33.55 -7.64 22.38
CA ARG A 191 -34.88 -7.91 22.94
C ARG A 191 -35.20 -6.94 24.06
N ARG A 192 -36.43 -6.43 24.08
CA ARG A 192 -36.93 -5.62 25.17
C ARG A 192 -37.19 -6.50 26.38
N THR A 193 -36.74 -6.08 27.57
CA THR A 193 -36.89 -6.88 28.79
C THR A 193 -38.35 -7.03 29.23
N SER A 194 -39.18 -6.01 28.99
CA SER A 194 -40.56 -5.97 29.50
C SER A 194 -41.51 -6.99 28.87
N ASP A 195 -41.30 -7.35 27.60
CA ASP A 195 -42.21 -8.20 26.82
C ASP A 195 -41.48 -9.25 25.95
N GLY A 196 -40.15 -9.25 25.93
CA GLY A 196 -39.33 -10.15 25.11
C GLY A 196 -39.35 -9.85 23.60
N ALA A 197 -39.99 -8.74 23.19
CA ALA A 197 -40.11 -8.38 21.79
C ALA A 197 -38.74 -8.11 21.17
N VAL A 198 -38.49 -8.67 19.98
CA VAL A 198 -37.30 -8.37 19.18
C VAL A 198 -37.46 -6.98 18.59
N VAL A 199 -36.58 -6.06 18.98
CA VAL A 199 -36.58 -4.67 18.48
C VAL A 199 -35.54 -4.44 17.37
N ALA A 200 -34.56 -5.34 17.24
CA ALA A 200 -33.57 -5.36 16.18
C ALA A 200 -33.04 -6.79 15.99
N GLU A 201 -32.73 -7.17 14.75
CA GLU A 201 -32.16 -8.49 14.42
C GLU A 201 -31.18 -8.39 13.25
N SER A 202 -30.17 -9.25 13.26
CA SER A 202 -29.22 -9.44 12.15
C SER A 202 -28.77 -10.89 12.12
N SER A 203 -28.74 -11.50 10.95
CA SER A 203 -28.31 -12.89 10.77
C SER A 203 -27.27 -13.00 9.68
N ARG A 204 -26.34 -13.96 9.84
CA ARG A 204 -25.32 -14.26 8.84
C ARG A 204 -25.04 -15.74 8.77
N THR A 205 -24.97 -16.27 7.55
CA THR A 205 -24.47 -17.61 7.25
C THR A 205 -23.04 -17.54 6.70
N GLY A 206 -22.32 -18.67 6.74
CA GLY A 206 -20.99 -18.75 6.15
C GLY A 206 -19.97 -17.92 6.90
N ILE A 207 -19.84 -18.17 8.20
CA ILE A 207 -18.97 -17.43 9.11
C ILE A 207 -17.59 -18.07 9.27
N ASN A 208 -17.02 -18.60 8.18
CA ASN A 208 -15.73 -19.31 8.14
C ASN A 208 -14.48 -18.45 8.46
N ARG A 209 -14.71 -17.19 8.82
CA ARG A 209 -13.73 -16.16 9.16
C ARG A 209 -14.43 -15.15 10.07
N GLY A 210 -13.69 -14.31 10.79
CA GLY A 210 -14.31 -13.32 11.67
C GLY A 210 -15.22 -12.36 10.91
N PHE A 211 -16.49 -12.28 11.32
CA PHE A 211 -17.48 -11.33 10.80
C PHE A 211 -18.19 -10.62 11.95
N ALA A 212 -18.56 -9.36 11.74
CA ALA A 212 -19.51 -8.70 12.61
C ALA A 212 -20.95 -8.95 12.13
N LEU A 213 -21.84 -9.18 13.08
CA LEU A 213 -23.28 -8.97 12.94
C LEU A 213 -23.58 -7.52 13.32
N GLU A 214 -24.57 -6.89 12.67
CA GLU A 214 -24.99 -5.53 13.01
C GLU A 214 -26.52 -5.39 12.90
N ALA A 215 -27.16 -4.93 13.98
CA ALA A 215 -28.59 -4.72 14.06
C ALA A 215 -28.87 -3.27 14.52
N ARG A 216 -29.39 -2.45 13.60
CA ARG A 216 -29.70 -1.03 13.84
C ARG A 216 -31.13 -0.86 14.35
N PHE A 217 -31.32 0.01 15.34
CA PHE A 217 -32.66 0.39 15.82
C PHE A 217 -32.63 1.74 16.56
N LYS A 218 -33.81 2.33 16.76
CA LYS A 218 -33.99 3.60 17.47
C LYS A 218 -35.22 3.51 18.39
N PRO A 219 -35.05 3.31 19.72
CA PRO A 219 -36.17 3.25 20.64
C PRO A 219 -36.82 4.63 20.79
N ALA A 220 -38.16 4.71 20.78
CA ALA A 220 -38.87 5.99 20.90
C ALA A 220 -38.82 6.59 22.31
N ALA A 221 -38.61 5.77 23.34
CA ALA A 221 -38.50 6.16 24.74
C ALA A 221 -37.38 5.35 25.41
N ALA A 222 -36.97 5.75 26.62
CA ALA A 222 -36.01 4.98 27.39
C ALA A 222 -36.49 3.53 27.51
N THR A 223 -35.66 2.57 27.07
CA THR A 223 -36.04 1.17 26.93
C THR A 223 -34.96 0.28 27.51
N GLU A 224 -35.34 -0.63 28.39
CA GLU A 224 -34.45 -1.69 28.88
C GLU A 224 -34.44 -2.86 27.90
N VAL A 225 -33.25 -3.27 27.47
CA VAL A 225 -33.05 -4.36 26.51
C VAL A 225 -31.94 -5.29 26.97
N TYR A 226 -31.87 -6.48 26.38
CA TYR A 226 -30.69 -7.33 26.42
C TYR A 226 -30.33 -7.80 25.00
N VAL A 227 -29.06 -8.13 24.80
CA VAL A 227 -28.58 -8.77 23.56
C VAL A 227 -28.62 -10.28 23.70
N GLU A 228 -29.16 -10.94 22.68
CA GLU A 228 -29.19 -12.37 22.50
C GLU A 228 -28.37 -12.74 21.25
N LEU A 229 -27.40 -13.66 21.39
CA LEU A 229 -26.66 -14.22 20.27
C LEU A 229 -26.99 -15.71 20.15
N GLU A 230 -27.65 -16.09 19.06
CA GLU A 230 -27.99 -17.46 18.72
C GLU A 230 -27.02 -17.98 17.66
N LEU A 231 -26.34 -19.07 17.97
CA LEU A 231 -25.36 -19.73 17.12
C LEU A 231 -25.94 -21.03 16.58
N HIS A 232 -25.74 -21.30 15.30
CA HIS A 232 -26.12 -22.54 14.63
C HIS A 232 -24.89 -23.14 13.96
N GLY A 233 -24.57 -24.39 14.28
CA GLY A 233 -23.41 -25.03 13.70
C GLY A 233 -23.21 -26.46 14.16
N SER A 234 -22.11 -27.07 13.72
CA SER A 234 -21.75 -28.45 14.08
C SER A 234 -20.30 -28.59 14.54
N SER A 235 -19.59 -27.47 14.75
CA SER A 235 -18.18 -27.44 15.12
C SER A 235 -17.88 -26.28 16.08
N GLU A 236 -16.62 -26.03 16.38
CA GLU A 236 -16.23 -24.95 17.28
C GLU A 236 -16.53 -23.57 16.70
N MET A 237 -17.03 -22.68 17.55
CA MET A 237 -17.29 -21.28 17.22
C MET A 237 -16.64 -20.35 18.24
N TRP A 238 -16.33 -19.13 17.82
CA TRP A 238 -15.78 -18.08 18.68
C TRP A 238 -16.59 -16.80 18.51
N CYS A 239 -16.86 -16.11 19.61
CA CYS A 239 -17.46 -14.80 19.58
C CYS A 239 -16.84 -13.86 20.62
N ASP A 240 -16.91 -12.56 20.32
CA ASP A 240 -16.33 -11.49 21.13
C ASP A 240 -16.98 -10.14 20.82
N GLU A 241 -16.79 -9.16 21.71
CA GLU A 241 -17.27 -7.79 21.66
C GLU A 241 -18.74 -7.72 21.21
N ILE A 242 -19.62 -8.39 21.96
CA ILE A 242 -21.07 -8.36 21.73
C ILE A 242 -21.65 -7.18 22.51
N ASP A 243 -21.92 -6.08 21.82
CA ASP A 243 -22.23 -4.79 22.43
C ASP A 243 -23.39 -4.07 21.76
N ILE A 244 -23.88 -3.01 22.40
CA ILE A 244 -24.79 -2.01 21.86
C ILE A 244 -24.18 -0.64 22.11
N LYS A 245 -23.96 0.14 21.05
CA LYS A 245 -23.49 1.53 21.17
C LYS A 245 -24.38 2.48 20.36
N PRO A 246 -24.42 3.77 20.73
CA PRO A 246 -24.93 4.81 19.83
C PRO A 246 -24.29 4.74 18.44
N ALA A 247 -24.93 5.31 17.43
CA ALA A 247 -24.39 5.34 16.08
C ALA A 247 -24.56 6.70 15.40
N PHE A 248 -23.78 6.95 14.33
CA PHE A 248 -23.94 8.09 13.43
C PHE A 248 -23.83 9.47 14.11
N GLN A 249 -22.84 9.66 14.98
CA GLN A 249 -22.56 10.94 15.63
C GLN A 249 -21.33 11.60 15.01
N TYR A 250 -21.39 12.89 14.73
CA TYR A 250 -20.33 13.55 13.95
C TYR A 250 -19.76 14.79 14.63
N GLY A 251 -18.45 15.02 14.51
CA GLY A 251 -17.90 16.33 14.86
C GLY A 251 -18.49 17.40 13.92
N VAL A 252 -18.38 17.16 12.62
CA VAL A 252 -18.96 17.97 11.55
C VAL A 252 -19.72 17.08 10.58
N ALA A 253 -20.97 17.42 10.29
CA ALA A 253 -21.80 16.81 9.26
C ALA A 253 -22.07 17.82 8.13
N SER A 254 -21.63 17.50 6.91
CA SER A 254 -21.90 18.26 5.69
C SER A 254 -22.31 17.31 4.56
N TYR A 255 -23.51 17.42 4.02
CA TYR A 255 -23.96 16.47 3.00
C TYR A 255 -24.94 17.14 2.04
N ASP A 256 -24.97 16.70 0.80
CA ASP A 256 -25.77 17.35 -0.24
C ASP A 256 -27.28 17.11 -0.12
N TRP A 257 -27.69 16.12 0.67
CA TRP A 257 -29.08 15.90 1.09
C TRP A 257 -29.15 15.35 2.52
N GLN A 258 -30.33 15.44 3.14
CA GLN A 258 -30.59 14.71 4.39
C GLN A 258 -30.74 13.23 4.07
N ASP A 259 -29.70 12.44 4.34
CA ASP A 259 -29.78 10.98 4.26
C ASP A 259 -30.20 10.41 5.63
N PRO A 260 -31.44 9.89 5.79
CA PRO A 260 -31.91 9.36 7.06
C PRO A 260 -31.16 8.09 7.51
N ASP A 261 -30.39 7.45 6.62
CA ASP A 261 -29.54 6.33 6.98
C ASP A 261 -28.19 6.75 7.54
N LEU A 262 -27.69 7.92 7.12
CA LEU A 262 -26.42 8.47 7.61
C LEU A 262 -26.61 9.47 8.74
N PHE A 263 -27.77 10.14 8.83
CA PHE A 263 -28.06 11.18 9.80
C PHE A 263 -29.41 10.96 10.51
N PRO A 264 -29.66 9.78 11.09
CA PRO A 264 -30.98 9.44 11.64
C PRO A 264 -31.41 10.23 12.88
N ASP A 265 -30.46 10.85 13.56
CA ASP A 265 -30.70 11.62 14.79
C ASP A 265 -30.62 13.15 14.55
N LEU A 266 -30.40 13.58 13.30
CA LEU A 266 -30.51 14.99 12.93
C LEU A 266 -31.94 15.30 12.45
N PRO A 267 -32.54 16.41 12.89
CA PRO A 267 -33.83 16.85 12.38
C PRO A 267 -33.86 16.94 10.85
N PRO A 268 -34.98 16.54 10.20
CA PRO A 268 -35.10 16.56 8.75
C PRO A 268 -34.78 17.93 8.14
N GLY A 269 -33.96 17.94 7.08
CA GLY A 269 -33.65 19.14 6.31
C GLY A 269 -32.59 20.07 6.92
N GLN A 270 -31.96 19.68 8.03
CA GLN A 270 -30.85 20.44 8.61
C GLN A 270 -29.55 20.25 7.87
N VAL A 271 -29.27 19.03 7.38
CA VAL A 271 -28.08 18.78 6.57
C VAL A 271 -28.35 19.24 5.16
N LYS A 272 -27.60 20.24 4.70
CA LYS A 272 -27.65 20.75 3.33
C LYS A 272 -26.24 20.83 2.76
N HIS A 273 -26.21 20.95 1.43
CA HIS A 273 -24.98 21.09 0.68
C HIS A 273 -24.13 22.25 1.22
N GLY A 274 -22.92 21.95 1.67
CA GLY A 274 -21.90 22.93 2.01
C GLY A 274 -20.67 22.76 1.13
N ALA A 275 -20.66 23.44 -0.01
CA ALA A 275 -19.49 23.57 -0.87
C ALA A 275 -18.42 24.44 -0.21
N ARG A 276 -17.14 24.18 -0.53
CA ARG A 276 -16.00 25.02 -0.12
C ARG A 276 -15.88 25.17 1.40
N LEU A 277 -16.19 24.12 2.13
CA LEU A 277 -16.06 24.06 3.59
C LEU A 277 -14.57 24.06 3.98
N THR A 278 -14.20 25.00 4.86
CA THR A 278 -12.87 25.03 5.50
C THR A 278 -12.99 24.76 6.99
N ILE A 279 -12.23 23.80 7.51
CA ILE A 279 -12.11 23.53 8.95
C ILE A 279 -10.65 23.76 9.35
N LYS A 280 -10.40 24.60 10.37
CA LYS A 280 -9.03 24.94 10.76
C LYS A 280 -8.81 25.12 12.27
N ASN A 281 -7.55 25.01 12.68
CA ASN A 281 -7.01 25.43 13.98
C ASN A 281 -7.69 24.85 15.23
N GLY A 282 -7.56 23.56 15.55
CA GLY A 282 -8.07 23.04 16.84
C GLY A 282 -8.29 21.54 16.84
N VAL A 283 -9.16 21.05 17.72
CA VAL A 283 -9.38 19.61 17.92
C VAL A 283 -10.86 19.24 17.80
N LEU A 284 -11.17 18.24 16.98
CA LEU A 284 -12.44 17.51 16.99
C LEU A 284 -12.19 16.12 17.58
N ARG A 285 -12.73 15.86 18.77
CA ARG A 285 -12.51 14.61 19.51
C ARG A 285 -13.80 13.87 19.72
N GLN A 286 -13.83 12.58 19.39
CA GLN A 286 -14.93 11.73 19.77
C GLN A 286 -14.92 11.49 21.29
N GLY A 287 -16.09 11.70 21.91
CA GLY A 287 -16.33 11.56 23.33
C GLY A 287 -16.45 10.11 23.79
N ARG A 288 -16.91 9.95 25.02
CA ARG A 288 -16.95 8.64 25.71
C ARG A 288 -18.02 7.68 25.19
N ALA A 289 -19.02 8.16 24.44
CA ALA A 289 -20.08 7.27 23.94
C ALA A 289 -19.58 6.29 22.88
N GLN A 290 -18.43 6.59 22.25
CA GLN A 290 -17.79 5.74 21.23
C GLN A 290 -18.77 5.30 20.14
N ALA A 291 -19.63 6.22 19.69
CA ALA A 291 -20.68 5.90 18.73
C ALA A 291 -20.11 5.25 17.46
N VAL A 292 -20.66 4.12 17.04
CA VAL A 292 -20.18 3.38 15.86
C VAL A 292 -20.67 4.01 14.56
N ARG A 293 -20.00 3.72 13.43
CA ARG A 293 -20.30 4.36 12.13
C ARG A 293 -20.31 5.90 12.20
N SER A 294 -19.42 6.45 13.02
CA SER A 294 -19.26 7.88 13.26
C SER A 294 -18.04 8.43 12.51
N ALA A 295 -17.89 9.76 12.52
CA ALA A 295 -16.69 10.41 12.04
C ALA A 295 -16.46 11.77 12.72
N ALA A 296 -15.21 12.19 12.87
CA ALA A 296 -14.93 13.56 13.28
C ALA A 296 -15.42 14.54 12.20
N VAL A 297 -15.26 14.18 10.92
CA VAL A 297 -15.84 14.91 9.80
C VAL A 297 -16.49 13.92 8.85
N LYS A 298 -17.79 14.07 8.59
CA LYS A 298 -18.52 13.39 7.52
C LYS A 298 -18.92 14.46 6.50
N SER A 299 -18.37 14.37 5.29
CA SER A 299 -18.62 15.34 4.23
C SER A 299 -18.86 14.71 2.86
N LYS A 300 -19.75 15.32 2.07
CA LYS A 300 -19.93 15.06 0.63
C LYS A 300 -19.94 16.34 -0.22
N GLY A 301 -19.88 17.52 0.42
CA GLY A 301 -19.80 18.80 -0.30
C GLY A 301 -18.52 18.89 -1.13
N PRO A 302 -18.50 19.61 -2.27
CA PRO A 302 -17.29 19.81 -3.05
C PRO A 302 -16.31 20.70 -2.30
N ASP A 303 -15.02 20.44 -2.50
CA ASP A 303 -13.90 21.27 -2.05
C ASP A 303 -13.80 21.44 -0.52
N LEU A 304 -13.56 20.32 0.17
CA LEU A 304 -13.27 20.31 1.60
C LEU A 304 -11.80 20.67 1.87
N THR A 305 -11.56 21.64 2.75
CA THR A 305 -10.22 21.97 3.26
C THR A 305 -10.14 21.72 4.77
N ILE A 306 -9.14 20.97 5.21
CA ILE A 306 -8.81 20.75 6.63
C ILE A 306 -7.34 21.15 6.84
N THR A 307 -7.09 22.13 7.72
CA THR A 307 -5.73 22.63 7.93
C THR A 307 -5.43 22.99 9.37
N GLY A 308 -4.31 22.48 9.91
CA GLY A 308 -3.95 22.73 11.31
C GLY A 308 -4.96 22.15 12.32
N VAL A 309 -5.60 21.04 11.99
CA VAL A 309 -6.64 20.41 12.83
C VAL A 309 -6.16 19.05 13.35
N THR A 310 -6.54 18.71 14.57
CA THR A 310 -6.49 17.36 15.10
C THR A 310 -7.88 16.72 15.06
N LEU A 311 -8.00 15.58 14.38
CA LEU A 311 -9.22 14.77 14.35
C LEU A 311 -8.96 13.47 15.11
N GLU A 312 -9.80 13.16 16.10
CA GLU A 312 -9.64 11.95 16.93
C GLU A 312 -10.96 11.16 16.98
N THR A 313 -10.90 9.87 16.65
CA THR A 313 -12.00 8.92 16.83
C THR A 313 -11.57 7.72 17.66
N ASN A 314 -12.49 7.13 18.40
CA ASN A 314 -12.22 6.00 19.30
C ASN A 314 -13.25 4.86 19.18
N SER A 315 -14.16 4.95 18.21
CA SER A 315 -15.24 3.98 18.02
C SER A 315 -14.92 2.93 16.96
N ILE A 316 -15.75 1.88 16.95
CA ILE A 316 -15.71 0.78 15.99
C ILE A 316 -16.32 1.22 14.65
N ASN A 317 -15.80 0.67 13.55
CA ASN A 317 -16.31 0.84 12.19
C ASN A 317 -16.57 2.32 11.83
N SER A 318 -15.63 3.18 12.23
CA SER A 318 -15.74 4.63 12.10
C SER A 318 -14.54 5.15 11.33
N ASN A 319 -14.82 6.01 10.36
CA ASN A 319 -13.79 6.77 9.68
C ASN A 319 -13.44 7.98 10.55
N THR A 320 -12.19 8.44 10.56
CA THR A 320 -11.91 9.71 11.26
C THR A 320 -12.37 10.89 10.41
N LEU A 321 -12.02 10.86 9.12
CA LEU A 321 -12.58 11.68 8.06
C LEU A 321 -13.26 10.78 7.02
N ASP A 322 -14.55 11.01 6.78
CA ASP A 322 -15.34 10.33 5.77
C ASP A 322 -15.79 11.33 4.70
N TYR A 323 -15.02 11.39 3.62
CA TYR A 323 -15.25 12.23 2.45
C TYR A 323 -15.67 11.39 1.25
N TYR A 324 -16.91 10.94 1.26
CA TYR A 324 -17.45 10.02 0.26
C TYR A 324 -18.16 10.80 -0.85
N TRP A 325 -17.78 10.55 -2.12
CA TRP A 325 -18.32 11.24 -3.30
C TRP A 325 -18.10 12.75 -3.39
N GLY A 326 -17.16 13.29 -2.60
CA GLY A 326 -16.87 14.71 -2.59
C GLY A 326 -16.23 15.24 -3.87
N GLY A 327 -16.04 16.56 -3.92
CA GLY A 327 -15.27 17.27 -4.94
C GLY A 327 -13.78 17.29 -4.58
N GLY A 328 -13.11 18.44 -4.61
CA GLY A 328 -11.72 18.55 -4.15
C GLY A 328 -11.57 18.24 -2.65
N LEU A 329 -10.41 17.72 -2.24
CA LEU A 329 -10.03 17.53 -0.84
C LEU A 329 -8.63 18.07 -0.61
N THR A 330 -8.47 18.93 0.39
CA THR A 330 -7.18 19.40 0.87
C THR A 330 -7.04 19.11 2.35
N ILE A 331 -6.00 18.39 2.75
CA ILE A 331 -5.61 18.13 4.14
C ILE A 331 -4.16 18.56 4.31
N GLU A 332 -3.91 19.51 5.21
CA GLU A 332 -2.59 20.07 5.42
C GLU A 332 -2.25 20.23 6.90
N ASN A 333 -1.00 19.95 7.27
CA ASN A 333 -0.47 20.25 8.61
C ASN A 333 -1.39 19.75 9.74
N SER A 334 -2.03 18.59 9.54
CA SER A 334 -3.10 18.08 10.41
C SER A 334 -2.72 16.75 11.04
N THR A 335 -3.37 16.42 12.15
CA THR A 335 -3.20 15.14 12.84
C THR A 335 -4.52 14.40 12.82
N ILE A 336 -4.52 13.16 12.33
CA ILE A 336 -5.72 12.33 12.19
C ILE A 336 -5.43 11.02 12.89
N THR A 337 -6.15 10.75 13.97
CA THR A 337 -5.91 9.57 14.80
C THR A 337 -7.18 8.77 15.06
N ALA A 338 -7.01 7.46 15.22
CA ALA A 338 -8.09 6.58 15.63
C ALA A 338 -7.60 5.45 16.53
N THR A 339 -8.33 5.17 17.60
CA THR A 339 -8.11 3.99 18.47
C THR A 339 -9.11 2.87 18.23
N SER A 340 -9.74 2.85 17.05
CA SER A 340 -10.77 1.89 16.69
C SER A 340 -10.31 0.44 16.89
N LEU A 341 -11.18 -0.37 17.50
CA LEU A 341 -10.91 -1.78 17.76
C LEU A 341 -11.13 -2.66 16.53
N GLY A 342 -12.02 -2.28 15.61
CA GLY A 342 -12.39 -3.14 14.50
C GLY A 342 -13.32 -2.47 13.50
N VAL A 343 -13.71 -3.24 12.49
CA VAL A 343 -14.67 -2.83 11.46
C VAL A 343 -15.73 -3.91 11.31
N PHE A 344 -16.94 -3.51 10.93
CA PHE A 344 -18.06 -4.43 10.71
C PHE A 344 -17.95 -5.11 9.34
N ASN A 345 -17.55 -4.33 8.33
CA ASN A 345 -17.42 -4.82 6.96
C ASN A 345 -16.12 -4.33 6.33
N ARG A 346 -15.12 -5.21 6.29
CA ARG A 346 -13.83 -4.94 5.64
C ARG A 346 -13.90 -4.71 4.13
N MET A 347 -15.01 -5.07 3.48
CA MET A 347 -15.23 -4.79 2.06
C MET A 347 -15.68 -3.35 1.84
N SER A 348 -16.10 -2.66 2.90
CA SER A 348 -16.27 -1.21 2.90
C SER A 348 -14.96 -0.57 3.36
N PRO A 349 -14.47 0.48 2.68
CA PRO A 349 -13.29 1.20 3.14
C PRO A 349 -13.57 1.85 4.48
N VAL A 350 -12.92 1.36 5.55
CA VAL A 350 -12.82 2.09 6.81
C VAL A 350 -11.39 2.59 6.94
N ALA A 351 -11.22 3.89 7.09
CA ALA A 351 -9.92 4.55 7.07
C ALA A 351 -9.88 5.75 8.02
N LEU A 352 -8.67 6.13 8.41
CA LEU A 352 -8.44 7.43 9.05
C LEU A 352 -8.86 8.56 8.09
N VAL A 353 -8.47 8.45 6.82
CA VAL A 353 -8.93 9.32 5.73
C VAL A 353 -9.60 8.46 4.66
N ASN A 354 -10.93 8.46 4.64
CA ASN A 354 -11.69 7.85 3.57
C ASN A 354 -12.10 8.91 2.56
N ALA A 355 -11.50 8.89 1.37
CA ALA A 355 -11.79 9.80 0.26
C ALA A 355 -12.25 9.01 -0.97
N THR A 356 -13.09 8.00 -0.74
CA THR A 356 -13.67 7.13 -1.77
C THR A 356 -14.64 7.90 -2.68
N ARG A 357 -14.54 7.68 -3.99
CA ARG A 357 -15.33 8.32 -5.06
C ARG A 357 -15.23 9.84 -5.14
N THR A 358 -14.17 10.39 -4.57
CA THR A 358 -13.85 11.82 -4.64
C THR A 358 -13.53 12.23 -6.09
N LYS A 359 -14.13 13.33 -6.56
CA LYS A 359 -13.99 13.91 -7.89
C LYS A 359 -13.13 15.18 -7.80
N GLY A 360 -12.11 15.36 -8.63
CA GLY A 360 -11.25 16.54 -8.50
C GLY A 360 -9.96 16.27 -7.74
N ASP A 361 -9.31 17.35 -7.32
CA ASP A 361 -7.98 17.29 -6.70
C ASP A 361 -8.04 16.71 -5.30
N VAL A 362 -7.10 15.82 -4.98
CA VAL A 362 -6.87 15.37 -3.60
C VAL A 362 -5.45 15.73 -3.23
N VAL A 363 -5.30 16.60 -2.25
CA VAL A 363 -4.00 17.01 -1.69
C VAL A 363 -3.98 16.65 -0.22
N ILE A 364 -3.09 15.74 0.17
CA ILE A 364 -2.87 15.33 1.56
C ILE A 364 -1.38 15.50 1.84
N ARG A 365 -1.03 16.48 2.68
CA ARG A 365 0.38 16.77 2.94
C ARG A 365 0.72 17.22 4.34
N ASN A 366 1.98 17.01 4.70
CA ASN A 366 2.57 17.45 5.97
C ASN A 366 1.75 17.01 7.20
N SER A 367 1.08 15.85 7.12
CA SER A 367 0.11 15.42 8.12
C SER A 367 0.54 14.12 8.81
N THR A 368 0.05 13.91 10.03
CA THR A 368 0.23 12.65 10.77
C THR A 368 -1.07 11.88 10.77
N ILE A 369 -1.03 10.62 10.33
CA ILE A 369 -2.19 9.74 10.14
C ILE A 369 -1.89 8.43 10.87
N GLU A 370 -2.50 8.22 12.05
CA GLU A 370 -2.06 7.17 12.98
C GLU A 370 -3.21 6.37 13.60
N GLY A 371 -3.03 5.05 13.70
CA GLY A 371 -4.00 4.13 14.26
C GLY A 371 -5.02 3.63 13.24
N GLY A 372 -6.29 3.50 13.62
CA GLY A 372 -7.34 2.98 12.74
C GLY A 372 -7.22 1.47 12.48
N ALA A 373 -8.37 0.80 12.39
CA ALA A 373 -8.44 -0.66 12.39
C ALA A 373 -8.20 -1.31 11.01
N GLN A 374 -8.16 -0.53 9.94
CA GLN A 374 -7.94 -1.04 8.59
C GLN A 374 -6.97 -0.12 7.83
N GLN A 375 -7.41 1.00 7.25
CA GLN A 375 -6.54 1.81 6.37
C GLN A 375 -6.12 3.16 6.97
N GLY A 376 -4.95 3.63 6.54
CA GLY A 376 -4.53 5.02 6.74
C GLY A 376 -5.34 5.95 5.83
N ILE A 377 -5.05 5.88 4.53
CA ILE A 377 -5.74 6.63 3.48
C ILE A 377 -6.41 5.66 2.51
N ALA A 378 -7.71 5.82 2.29
CA ALA A 378 -8.48 5.08 1.28
C ALA A 378 -8.92 6.02 0.14
N LEU A 379 -8.44 5.77 -1.07
CA LEU A 379 -8.77 6.54 -2.28
C LEU A 379 -9.29 5.61 -3.37
N TYR A 380 -10.57 5.25 -3.27
CA TYR A 380 -11.21 4.33 -4.20
C TYR A 380 -12.13 5.08 -5.16
N ARG A 381 -11.62 5.42 -6.35
CA ARG A 381 -12.34 6.18 -7.38
C ARG A 381 -12.89 5.27 -8.47
N ARG A 382 -13.83 5.78 -9.28
CA ARG A 382 -14.06 5.23 -10.62
C ARG A 382 -13.14 5.92 -11.62
N TYR A 383 -12.64 5.18 -12.61
CA TYR A 383 -11.77 5.71 -13.67
C TYR A 383 -12.38 6.92 -14.40
N ALA A 384 -13.70 6.95 -14.58
CA ALA A 384 -14.43 8.07 -15.18
C ALA A 384 -14.58 9.29 -14.25
N GLU A 385 -14.45 9.11 -12.94
CA GLU A 385 -14.53 10.17 -11.92
C GLU A 385 -13.19 10.87 -11.71
N SER A 386 -12.09 10.20 -12.05
CA SER A 386 -10.78 10.82 -12.26
C SER A 386 -10.82 11.59 -13.59
N GLY A 387 -11.45 12.77 -13.59
CA GLY A 387 -11.41 13.68 -14.74
C GLY A 387 -9.96 13.88 -15.19
N SER A 388 -9.72 14.01 -16.49
CA SER A 388 -8.36 14.08 -17.06
C SER A 388 -7.48 15.23 -16.53
N GLY A 389 -8.07 16.21 -15.83
CA GLY A 389 -7.36 17.33 -15.19
C GLY A 389 -7.19 17.24 -13.67
N SER A 390 -7.77 16.23 -13.00
CA SER A 390 -7.66 16.11 -11.54
C SER A 390 -6.30 15.55 -11.11
N ARG A 391 -5.73 16.07 -10.03
CA ARG A 391 -4.45 15.64 -9.47
C ARG A 391 -4.62 14.98 -8.11
N ILE A 392 -3.89 13.91 -7.85
CA ILE A 392 -3.75 13.34 -6.51
C ILE A 392 -2.31 13.58 -6.03
N LEU A 393 -2.13 14.27 -4.91
CA LEU A 393 -0.84 14.50 -4.27
C LEU A 393 -0.90 14.02 -2.82
N ILE A 394 -0.09 13.03 -2.48
CA ILE A 394 0.10 12.57 -1.10
C ILE A 394 1.58 12.74 -0.77
N GLU A 395 1.94 13.76 0.01
CA GLU A 395 3.35 14.07 0.26
C GLU A 395 3.70 14.44 1.70
N ASN A 396 4.92 14.10 2.13
CA ASN A 396 5.47 14.49 3.44
C ASN A 396 4.58 14.08 4.63
N ASN A 397 3.82 12.99 4.51
CA ASN A 397 2.99 12.49 5.61
C ASN A 397 3.70 11.41 6.41
N THR A 398 3.32 11.30 7.69
CA THR A 398 3.64 10.13 8.52
C THR A 398 2.40 9.28 8.69
N ILE A 399 2.45 8.02 8.25
CA ILE A 399 1.31 7.11 8.20
C ILE A 399 1.62 5.84 8.98
N LYS A 400 0.85 5.58 10.03
CA LYS A 400 1.05 4.48 10.98
C LYS A 400 -0.26 3.79 11.33
N ASN A 401 -0.90 3.15 10.35
CA ASN A 401 -2.15 2.44 10.63
C ASN A 401 -1.93 1.19 11.51
N HIS A 402 -2.98 0.70 12.17
CA HIS A 402 -2.92 -0.49 13.02
C HIS A 402 -3.99 -1.51 12.61
N GLU A 403 -3.68 -2.26 11.57
CA GLU A 403 -4.58 -3.28 11.00
C GLU A 403 -5.08 -4.29 12.05
N LYS A 404 -6.40 -4.49 12.05
CA LYS A 404 -7.13 -5.49 12.86
C LYS A 404 -7.88 -6.51 12.00
N VAL A 405 -8.13 -6.16 10.73
CA VAL A 405 -8.79 -6.99 9.72
C VAL A 405 -8.03 -6.88 8.41
N THR A 406 -8.14 -7.85 7.51
CA THR A 406 -7.37 -7.85 6.25
C THR A 406 -7.55 -6.58 5.42
N ASN A 407 -6.60 -6.34 4.52
CA ASN A 407 -6.52 -5.18 3.61
C ASN A 407 -6.20 -3.86 4.33
N GLY A 408 -5.44 -3.91 5.42
CA GLY A 408 -4.98 -2.74 6.14
C GLY A 408 -3.72 -2.12 5.55
N TYR A 409 -3.89 -1.31 4.50
CA TYR A 409 -2.81 -0.55 3.89
C TYR A 409 -2.68 0.85 4.49
N GLY A 410 -1.45 1.33 4.62
CA GLY A 410 -1.19 2.74 4.91
C GLY A 410 -1.84 3.65 3.88
N ILE A 411 -1.72 3.31 2.59
CA ILE A 411 -2.46 3.98 1.51
C ILE A 411 -3.03 2.91 0.58
N GLY A 412 -4.35 2.89 0.40
CA GLY A 412 -5.04 2.04 -0.56
C GLY A 412 -5.69 2.86 -1.67
N MET A 413 -5.46 2.49 -2.93
CA MET A 413 -5.97 3.22 -4.10
C MET A 413 -6.55 2.28 -5.16
N THR A 414 -7.63 2.71 -5.82
CA THR A 414 -8.17 2.10 -7.05
C THR A 414 -8.76 3.17 -7.95
N GLY A 415 -8.69 2.99 -9.27
CA GLY A 415 -9.30 3.89 -10.26
C GLY A 415 -8.66 5.28 -10.32
N CYS A 416 -7.41 5.42 -9.89
CA CYS A 416 -6.74 6.70 -9.71
C CYS A 416 -5.88 7.07 -10.93
N ARG A 417 -5.91 8.34 -11.33
CA ARG A 417 -5.05 8.88 -12.40
C ARG A 417 -4.27 10.09 -11.93
N ASN A 418 -3.15 10.39 -12.59
CA ASN A 418 -2.36 11.61 -12.38
C ASN A 418 -2.04 11.79 -10.89
N PHE A 419 -1.41 10.76 -10.31
CA PHE A 419 -1.14 10.70 -8.89
C PHE A 419 0.35 10.77 -8.60
N THR A 420 0.71 11.48 -7.54
CA THR A 420 2.07 11.54 -7.01
C THR A 420 2.05 11.22 -5.52
N ILE A 421 2.81 10.20 -5.13
CA ILE A 421 2.96 9.78 -3.74
C ILE A 421 4.44 9.89 -3.40
N ARG A 422 4.81 10.90 -2.62
CA ARG A 422 6.24 11.18 -2.40
C ARG A 422 6.62 11.60 -1.00
N ASN A 423 7.85 11.28 -0.60
CA ASN A 423 8.44 11.73 0.66
C ASN A 423 7.60 11.37 1.90
N ASN A 424 6.79 10.31 1.85
CA ASN A 424 6.01 9.86 3.00
C ASN A 424 6.81 8.86 3.83
N VAL A 425 6.56 8.82 5.13
CA VAL A 425 6.97 7.75 6.02
C VAL A 425 5.76 6.85 6.27
N ILE A 426 5.78 5.64 5.71
CA ILE A 426 4.69 4.66 5.83
C ILE A 426 5.19 3.50 6.68
N ALA A 427 4.83 3.53 7.96
CA ALA A 427 5.27 2.55 8.95
C ALA A 427 4.10 2.07 9.81
N PRO A 428 3.19 1.24 9.27
CA PRO A 428 2.09 0.66 10.03
C PRO A 428 2.60 -0.02 11.31
N VAL A 429 1.84 0.06 12.39
CA VAL A 429 2.13 -0.73 13.61
C VAL A 429 2.05 -2.21 13.27
N PHE A 430 0.94 -2.56 12.62
CA PHE A 430 0.75 -3.78 11.85
C PHE A 430 -0.03 -3.42 10.60
N GLY A 431 0.37 -3.97 9.47
CA GLY A 431 -0.28 -3.85 8.19
C GLY A 431 0.70 -3.63 7.05
N ARG A 432 0.16 -3.21 5.92
CA ARG A 432 0.86 -3.13 4.63
C ARG A 432 1.10 -1.68 4.23
N GLY A 433 2.00 -1.46 3.28
CA GLY A 433 2.38 -0.11 2.88
C GLY A 433 1.37 0.47 1.90
N LEU A 434 1.66 0.34 0.61
CA LEU A 434 0.87 0.90 -0.47
C LEU A 434 0.13 -0.19 -1.26
N LEU A 435 -1.14 0.04 -1.57
CA LEU A 435 -1.91 -0.78 -2.51
C LEU A 435 -2.34 0.07 -3.70
N ILE A 436 -1.91 -0.33 -4.90
CA ILE A 436 -2.43 0.14 -6.18
C ILE A 436 -3.23 -1.01 -6.77
N ASP A 437 -4.54 -0.94 -6.63
CA ASP A 437 -5.47 -2.00 -6.98
C ASP A 437 -6.37 -1.59 -8.14
N THR A 438 -6.91 -2.57 -8.84
CA THR A 438 -7.88 -2.34 -9.92
C THR A 438 -9.22 -3.05 -9.65
N ALA A 439 -9.39 -3.61 -8.45
CA ALA A 439 -10.66 -4.15 -7.98
C ALA A 439 -11.77 -3.08 -7.99
N GLY A 440 -13.02 -3.49 -8.22
CA GLY A 440 -14.20 -2.60 -8.27
C GLY A 440 -14.88 -2.58 -9.64
N THR A 441 -15.69 -1.58 -9.99
CA THR A 441 -16.33 -1.49 -11.33
C THR A 441 -15.44 -0.79 -12.35
N ASP A 442 -14.62 0.18 -11.95
CA ASP A 442 -13.86 1.07 -12.86
C ASP A 442 -12.43 1.36 -12.34
N GLY A 443 -11.67 0.33 -11.96
CA GLY A 443 -10.44 0.47 -11.16
C GLY A 443 -9.13 0.74 -11.91
N THR A 444 -9.11 1.10 -13.20
CA THR A 444 -7.82 1.34 -13.92
C THR A 444 -7.02 2.45 -13.26
N ASN A 445 -5.72 2.22 -13.04
CA ASN A 445 -4.79 3.24 -12.57
C ASN A 445 -3.91 3.72 -13.71
N SER A 446 -3.62 5.02 -13.78
CA SER A 446 -2.64 5.50 -14.76
C SER A 446 -1.90 6.77 -14.37
N ASP A 447 -0.75 7.01 -15.00
CA ASP A 447 0.01 8.27 -14.85
C ASP A 447 0.39 8.52 -13.37
N GLY A 448 1.06 7.51 -12.78
CA GLY A 448 1.36 7.47 -11.35
C GLY A 448 2.86 7.55 -11.08
N GLU A 449 3.27 8.45 -10.18
CA GLU A 449 4.64 8.61 -9.71
C GLU A 449 4.72 8.32 -8.21
N ILE A 450 5.57 7.37 -7.80
CA ILE A 450 5.74 6.95 -6.40
C ILE A 450 7.21 7.04 -6.05
N TYR A 451 7.63 8.05 -5.28
CA TYR A 451 9.07 8.25 -5.02
C TYR A 451 9.49 8.89 -3.72
N GLY A 452 10.73 8.65 -3.29
CA GLY A 452 11.29 9.24 -2.08
C GLY A 452 10.59 8.80 -0.79
N ASN A 453 9.75 7.76 -0.83
CA ASN A 453 9.03 7.28 0.34
C ASN A 453 9.92 6.33 1.16
N THR A 454 9.76 6.35 2.48
CA THR A 454 10.30 5.34 3.39
C THR A 454 9.16 4.44 3.86
N ILE A 455 9.18 3.17 3.46
CA ILE A 455 8.13 2.19 3.74
C ILE A 455 8.71 1.06 4.58
N SER A 456 8.15 0.83 5.77
CA SER A 456 8.57 -0.23 6.69
C SER A 456 7.36 -0.98 7.20
N VAL A 457 7.17 -2.23 6.78
CA VAL A 457 5.92 -2.97 7.00
C VAL A 457 6.15 -4.29 7.71
N LYS A 458 5.18 -4.67 8.53
CA LYS A 458 5.04 -5.97 9.18
C LYS A 458 3.57 -6.21 9.44
N GLU A 459 3.12 -7.45 9.35
CA GLU A 459 1.72 -7.81 9.59
C GLU A 459 1.65 -9.03 10.49
N LYS A 460 0.55 -9.17 11.22
CA LYS A 460 0.25 -10.35 12.04
C LYS A 460 -1.07 -10.96 11.59
N ALA A 461 -1.36 -12.17 12.08
CA ALA A 461 -2.69 -12.74 11.98
C ALA A 461 -3.76 -11.74 12.44
N ASN A 462 -4.88 -11.71 11.74
CA ASN A 462 -5.98 -10.78 11.99
C ASN A 462 -7.29 -11.56 12.23
N HIS A 463 -8.39 -10.86 12.49
CA HIS A 463 -9.64 -11.53 12.86
C HIS A 463 -10.20 -12.44 11.76
N GLU A 464 -9.76 -12.25 10.51
CA GLU A 464 -10.21 -13.02 9.37
C GLU A 464 -9.30 -14.20 9.08
N PHE A 465 -8.00 -13.97 9.07
CA PHE A 465 -7.00 -14.91 8.57
C PHE A 465 -5.91 -15.19 9.60
N GLY A 466 -5.56 -16.47 9.70
CA GLY A 466 -4.39 -16.92 10.45
C GLY A 466 -3.09 -16.48 9.78
N PRO A 467 -1.94 -16.66 10.46
CA PRO A 467 -0.65 -16.18 9.98
C PRO A 467 -0.24 -16.83 8.64
N GLU A 468 -0.68 -18.07 8.38
CA GLU A 468 -0.33 -18.82 7.17
C GLU A 468 -1.10 -18.37 5.91
N SER A 469 -2.15 -17.55 6.07
CA SER A 469 -3.02 -17.13 4.96
C SER A 469 -2.84 -15.66 4.58
N LEU A 470 -1.81 -15.00 5.09
CA LEU A 470 -1.54 -13.59 4.89
C LEU A 470 -0.11 -13.36 4.41
N GLN A 471 0.07 -12.27 3.68
CA GLN A 471 1.35 -11.76 3.25
C GLN A 471 1.41 -10.25 3.49
N VAL A 472 2.55 -9.76 3.99
CA VAL A 472 2.80 -8.33 4.09
C VAL A 472 3.52 -7.83 2.85
N ALA A 473 3.07 -6.70 2.30
CA ALA A 473 3.68 -6.07 1.15
C ALA A 473 4.03 -4.60 1.43
N GLY A 474 5.24 -4.18 1.05
CA GLY A 474 5.63 -2.76 1.08
C GLY A 474 4.84 -1.97 0.04
N ILE A 475 4.88 -2.41 -1.22
CA ILE A 475 4.00 -1.93 -2.29
C ILE A 475 3.37 -3.13 -2.98
N ARG A 476 2.06 -3.11 -3.18
CA ARG A 476 1.35 -4.10 -3.99
C ARG A 476 0.68 -3.45 -5.20
N LEU A 477 1.02 -3.92 -6.39
CA LEU A 477 0.32 -3.64 -7.64
C LEU A 477 -0.57 -4.84 -7.95
N ARG A 478 -1.88 -4.63 -8.12
CA ARG A 478 -2.82 -5.73 -8.36
C ARG A 478 -3.79 -5.44 -9.49
N THR A 479 -3.85 -6.40 -10.41
CA THR A 479 -4.65 -6.28 -11.63
C THR A 479 -5.80 -7.27 -11.67
N TYR A 480 -7.00 -6.75 -11.89
CA TYR A 480 -8.24 -7.46 -12.18
C TYR A 480 -8.69 -7.06 -13.59
N PRO A 481 -8.38 -7.87 -14.61
CA PRO A 481 -8.73 -7.59 -16.00
C PRO A 481 -10.23 -7.31 -16.18
N PRO A 482 -10.61 -6.49 -17.18
CA PRO A 482 -9.76 -5.91 -18.25
C PRO A 482 -9.03 -4.61 -17.86
N LYS A 483 -9.05 -4.20 -16.59
CA LYS A 483 -8.40 -2.97 -16.12
C LYS A 483 -6.93 -3.18 -15.89
N GLY A 484 -6.13 -2.14 -15.90
CA GLY A 484 -4.68 -2.25 -15.70
C GLY A 484 -4.09 -1.08 -14.92
N ASN A 485 -2.79 -1.19 -14.72
CA ASN A 485 -1.90 -0.18 -14.17
C ASN A 485 -0.98 0.30 -15.31
N PHE A 486 -1.20 1.54 -15.76
CA PHE A 486 -0.52 2.09 -16.95
C PHE A 486 0.32 3.31 -16.61
N ARG A 487 1.56 3.37 -17.08
CA ARG A 487 2.51 4.47 -16.85
C ARG A 487 2.67 4.72 -15.36
N ILE A 488 2.98 3.65 -14.64
CA ILE A 488 3.25 3.71 -13.20
C ILE A 488 4.76 3.63 -13.01
N HIS A 489 5.30 4.63 -12.35
CA HIS A 489 6.72 4.77 -12.09
C HIS A 489 6.99 4.79 -10.59
N ILE A 490 7.79 3.83 -10.13
CA ILE A 490 8.13 3.63 -8.73
C ILE A 490 9.64 3.81 -8.60
N HIS A 491 10.08 4.92 -8.00
CA HIS A 491 11.51 5.22 -7.98
C HIS A 491 12.03 5.87 -6.71
N ASP A 492 13.34 5.73 -6.42
CA ASP A 492 13.99 6.38 -5.28
C ASP A 492 13.31 6.13 -3.90
N ASN A 493 12.64 4.99 -3.73
CA ASN A 493 12.02 4.61 -2.45
C ASN A 493 12.97 3.73 -1.62
N GLU A 494 12.83 3.81 -0.29
CA GLU A 494 13.41 2.83 0.64
C GLU A 494 12.27 1.97 1.22
N ILE A 495 12.27 0.68 0.90
CA ILE A 495 11.18 -0.24 1.22
C ILE A 495 11.75 -1.41 2.02
N THR A 496 11.16 -1.71 3.17
CA THR A 496 11.52 -2.86 4.01
C THR A 496 10.27 -3.60 4.43
N ALA A 497 10.19 -4.89 4.10
CA ALA A 497 9.18 -5.80 4.61
C ALA A 497 9.79 -6.80 5.58
N TYR A 498 9.13 -7.03 6.71
CA TYR A 498 9.62 -7.89 7.77
C TYR A 498 8.59 -8.94 8.18
N THR A 499 9.06 -10.17 8.40
CA THR A 499 8.28 -11.20 9.11
C THR A 499 9.16 -12.11 9.98
N ASP A 500 8.55 -12.68 11.01
CA ASP A 500 9.10 -13.69 11.91
C ASP A 500 8.04 -14.75 12.30
N GLU A 501 8.35 -15.67 13.21
CA GLU A 501 7.44 -16.74 13.65
C GLU A 501 6.15 -16.22 14.30
N SER A 502 6.16 -14.99 14.86
CA SER A 502 4.99 -14.34 15.47
C SER A 502 4.13 -13.54 14.46
N LEU A 503 4.60 -13.41 13.22
CA LEU A 503 3.99 -12.60 12.17
C LEU A 503 3.42 -13.48 11.03
N VAL A 504 3.03 -12.85 9.92
CA VAL A 504 2.44 -13.53 8.74
C VAL A 504 3.45 -14.38 7.97
N SER A 505 2.99 -15.30 7.13
CA SER A 505 3.88 -16.28 6.48
C SER A 505 4.86 -15.66 5.48
N GLN A 506 4.56 -14.51 4.89
CA GLN A 506 5.42 -13.91 3.86
C GLN A 506 5.65 -12.40 4.04
N ALA A 507 6.88 -11.94 3.76
CA ALA A 507 7.25 -10.52 3.72
C ALA A 507 7.83 -10.09 2.37
N ASN A 508 7.07 -9.28 1.64
CA ASN A 508 7.39 -8.88 0.27
C ASN A 508 7.64 -7.37 0.18
N GLY A 509 8.77 -6.97 -0.41
CA GLY A 509 9.09 -5.56 -0.62
C GLY A 509 8.12 -4.93 -1.62
N ILE A 510 8.20 -5.36 -2.87
CA ILE A 510 7.20 -5.06 -3.91
C ILE A 510 6.61 -6.36 -4.45
N THR A 511 5.28 -6.40 -4.55
CA THR A 511 4.52 -7.49 -5.17
C THR A 511 3.73 -6.96 -6.37
N ALA A 512 3.86 -7.60 -7.53
CA ALA A 512 3.18 -7.19 -8.75
C ALA A 512 2.37 -8.32 -9.39
N THR A 513 1.09 -8.06 -9.64
CA THR A 513 0.19 -8.87 -10.47
C THR A 513 -0.29 -7.99 -11.63
N LEU A 514 0.23 -8.19 -12.85
CA LEU A 514 -0.01 -7.37 -14.05
C LEU A 514 -0.71 -8.20 -15.14
N ARG A 515 -2.03 -8.27 -15.08
CA ARG A 515 -2.86 -9.20 -15.84
C ARG A 515 -3.53 -8.59 -17.07
N SER A 516 -3.21 -7.36 -17.44
CA SER A 516 -3.88 -6.66 -18.54
C SER A 516 -2.92 -6.25 -19.63
N SER A 517 -3.35 -6.39 -20.89
CA SER A 517 -2.54 -6.02 -22.04
C SER A 517 -2.11 -4.54 -21.99
N GLY A 518 -0.83 -4.27 -22.24
CA GLY A 518 -0.30 -2.91 -22.34
C GLY A 518 0.07 -2.24 -21.03
N GLU A 519 -0.01 -2.95 -19.90
CA GLU A 519 0.53 -2.44 -18.63
C GLU A 519 2.03 -2.15 -18.75
N ASP A 520 2.43 -0.96 -18.30
CA ASP A 520 3.78 -0.43 -18.35
C ASP A 520 4.15 0.16 -16.98
N VAL A 521 4.82 -0.67 -16.20
CA VAL A 521 5.30 -0.34 -14.86
C VAL A 521 6.82 -0.27 -14.89
N VAL A 522 7.38 0.83 -14.40
CA VAL A 522 8.83 1.02 -14.24
C VAL A 522 9.16 1.08 -12.75
N ILE A 523 10.07 0.22 -12.31
CA ILE A 523 10.56 0.16 -10.92
C ILE A 523 12.05 0.48 -10.93
N GLU A 524 12.48 1.66 -10.49
CA GLU A 524 13.90 2.04 -10.62
C GLU A 524 14.54 2.76 -9.44
N ASN A 525 15.84 2.62 -9.26
CA ASN A 525 16.61 3.37 -8.24
C ASN A 525 16.09 3.19 -6.80
N ASN A 526 15.34 2.11 -6.52
CA ASN A 526 14.82 1.83 -5.18
C ASN A 526 15.82 1.01 -4.38
N VAL A 527 15.72 1.11 -3.06
CA VAL A 527 16.33 0.15 -2.13
C VAL A 527 15.21 -0.68 -1.51
N ILE A 528 15.15 -1.96 -1.87
CA ILE A 528 14.04 -2.85 -1.53
C ILE A 528 14.57 -4.01 -0.71
N ARG A 529 14.06 -4.18 0.51
CA ARG A 529 14.50 -5.20 1.47
C ARG A 529 13.38 -6.12 1.90
N SER A 530 13.68 -7.40 1.97
CA SER A 530 12.85 -8.41 2.65
C SER A 530 13.67 -9.12 3.72
N GLN A 531 13.17 -9.06 4.96
CA GLN A 531 13.80 -9.67 6.11
C GLN A 531 12.86 -10.70 6.75
N VAL A 532 13.32 -11.95 6.77
CA VAL A 532 12.57 -13.11 7.24
C VAL A 532 13.33 -13.78 8.38
N VAL A 533 12.65 -14.04 9.50
CA VAL A 533 13.22 -14.75 10.64
C VAL A 533 12.37 -16.00 10.94
N GLY A 534 13.03 -17.09 11.35
CA GLY A 534 12.36 -18.33 11.74
C GLY A 534 12.03 -19.27 10.59
N ALA A 535 11.67 -20.51 10.94
CA ALA A 535 11.35 -21.57 9.99
C ALA A 535 9.96 -21.36 9.36
N GLY A 536 9.75 -21.84 8.13
CA GLY A 536 8.44 -21.79 7.45
C GLY A 536 8.01 -20.41 6.94
N ARG A 537 8.66 -19.33 7.36
CA ARG A 537 8.43 -17.98 6.80
C ARG A 537 9.07 -17.84 5.42
N THR A 538 8.56 -16.96 4.57
CA THR A 538 9.18 -16.64 3.27
C THR A 538 9.21 -15.13 3.06
N GLY A 539 9.92 -14.69 2.04
CA GLY A 539 9.97 -13.28 1.68
C GLY A 539 10.78 -13.04 0.41
N GLN A 540 10.43 -11.95 -0.26
CA GLN A 540 11.03 -11.48 -1.51
C GLN A 540 11.25 -9.98 -1.48
N ALA A 541 12.41 -9.50 -1.95
CA ALA A 541 12.56 -8.07 -2.20
C ALA A 541 11.61 -7.65 -3.34
N LEU A 542 11.63 -8.40 -4.46
CA LEU A 542 10.77 -8.17 -5.61
C LEU A 542 10.07 -9.45 -6.03
N LEU A 543 8.74 -9.43 -6.08
CA LEU A 543 7.89 -10.54 -6.49
C LEU A 543 6.99 -10.12 -7.66
N PHE A 544 7.13 -10.82 -8.78
CA PHE A 544 6.13 -10.82 -9.84
C PHE A 544 5.28 -12.08 -9.69
N GLU A 545 4.06 -11.95 -9.17
CA GLU A 545 3.14 -13.09 -9.01
C GLU A 545 2.67 -13.54 -10.40
N GLU A 546 2.11 -12.64 -11.18
CA GLU A 546 1.63 -12.95 -12.52
C GLU A 546 1.81 -11.76 -13.43
N THR A 547 2.31 -11.99 -14.63
CA THR A 547 2.33 -10.99 -15.69
C THR A 547 1.89 -11.63 -17.00
N LEU A 548 0.86 -11.07 -17.64
CA LEU A 548 0.61 -11.40 -19.04
C LEU A 548 1.77 -10.88 -19.89
N ALA A 549 1.88 -11.33 -21.14
CA ALA A 549 2.94 -10.92 -22.06
C ALA A 549 2.80 -9.43 -22.43
N VAL A 550 3.11 -8.56 -21.48
CA VAL A 550 2.98 -7.10 -21.55
C VAL A 550 4.36 -6.51 -21.75
N SER A 551 4.44 -5.67 -22.77
CA SER A 551 5.66 -5.37 -23.50
C SER A 551 6.57 -4.30 -22.88
N ASN A 552 6.39 -3.86 -21.62
CA ASN A 552 7.15 -2.70 -21.10
C ASN A 552 7.42 -2.70 -19.58
N THR A 553 7.21 -3.81 -18.86
CA THR A 553 7.52 -3.82 -17.42
C THR A 553 9.01 -4.01 -17.19
N VAL A 554 9.65 -3.01 -16.58
CA VAL A 554 11.10 -2.98 -16.35
C VAL A 554 11.36 -2.67 -14.89
N ALA A 555 12.25 -3.44 -14.25
CA ALA A 555 12.86 -3.02 -13.00
C ALA A 555 14.36 -2.78 -13.22
N ARG A 556 14.86 -1.58 -12.91
CA ARG A 556 16.25 -1.22 -13.22
C ARG A 556 16.97 -0.43 -12.14
N ASN A 557 18.28 -0.61 -12.03
CA ASN A 557 19.12 0.15 -11.09
C ASN A 557 18.64 0.10 -9.62
N ASN A 558 17.90 -0.94 -9.22
CA ASN A 558 17.47 -1.11 -7.83
C ASN A 558 18.54 -1.86 -7.04
N VAL A 559 18.62 -1.58 -5.73
CA VAL A 559 19.30 -2.44 -4.77
C VAL A 559 18.25 -3.35 -4.13
N LEU A 560 18.29 -4.63 -4.46
CA LEU A 560 17.37 -5.65 -3.99
C LEU A 560 18.07 -6.52 -2.94
N GLU A 561 17.59 -6.50 -1.70
CA GLU A 561 18.19 -7.23 -0.59
C GLU A 561 17.18 -8.20 0.03
N GLY A 562 17.54 -9.48 0.12
CA GLY A 562 16.67 -10.51 0.69
C GLY A 562 17.48 -11.57 1.42
N ASN A 563 16.98 -12.08 2.54
CA ASN A 563 17.65 -13.15 3.28
C ASN A 563 16.99 -14.54 3.10
N HIS A 564 15.92 -14.62 2.31
CA HIS A 564 15.27 -15.86 1.85
C HIS A 564 15.27 -15.96 0.33
N THR A 565 14.56 -15.07 -0.37
CA THR A 565 14.61 -14.96 -1.83
C THR A 565 14.77 -13.48 -2.18
N ILE A 566 15.63 -13.13 -3.14
CA ILE A 566 15.74 -11.72 -3.56
C ILE A 566 14.67 -11.40 -4.59
N VAL A 567 14.67 -12.13 -5.71
CA VAL A 567 13.70 -11.96 -6.81
C VAL A 567 12.90 -13.25 -7.02
N ARG A 568 11.60 -13.11 -7.25
CA ARG A 568 10.74 -14.24 -7.60
C ARG A 568 9.80 -13.95 -8.76
N PHE A 569 9.63 -14.95 -9.62
CA PHE A 569 8.67 -14.99 -10.72
C PHE A 569 7.71 -16.17 -10.49
N GLY A 570 6.41 -15.89 -10.34
CA GLY A 570 5.37 -16.87 -10.01
C GLY A 570 5.25 -17.18 -8.50
N ASP A 571 4.00 -17.20 -8.00
CA ASP A 571 3.65 -17.66 -6.65
C ASP A 571 2.20 -18.19 -6.54
N PHE A 572 1.69 -18.39 -5.33
CA PHE A 572 0.36 -18.95 -5.10
C PHE A 572 -0.81 -18.05 -5.56
N ASP A 573 -0.65 -16.72 -5.53
CA ASP A 573 -1.68 -15.75 -5.92
C ASP A 573 -1.73 -15.48 -7.44
N GLY A 574 -0.75 -15.99 -8.18
CA GLY A 574 -0.57 -15.81 -9.61
C GLY A 574 0.63 -16.62 -10.08
N LYS A 575 0.50 -17.40 -11.15
CA LYS A 575 1.44 -18.48 -11.44
C LYS A 575 2.27 -18.33 -12.71
N SER A 576 1.94 -17.39 -13.59
CA SER A 576 2.62 -17.24 -14.89
C SER A 576 3.08 -15.81 -15.10
N THR A 577 4.35 -15.62 -15.41
CA THR A 577 4.96 -14.32 -15.71
C THR A 577 5.60 -14.36 -17.09
N SER A 578 5.63 -13.21 -17.73
CA SER A 578 6.29 -13.06 -19.01
C SER A 578 6.76 -11.64 -19.27
N GLY A 579 7.82 -11.52 -20.07
CA GLY A 579 8.31 -10.25 -20.61
C GLY A 579 8.89 -9.28 -19.57
N ILE A 580 9.50 -9.79 -18.50
CA ILE A 580 10.08 -8.96 -17.45
C ILE A 580 11.58 -8.78 -17.68
N LEU A 581 12.00 -7.52 -17.73
CA LEU A 581 13.40 -7.12 -17.79
C LEU A 581 13.87 -6.58 -16.45
N LEU A 582 14.89 -7.22 -15.87
CA LEU A 582 15.68 -6.69 -14.76
C LEU A 582 17.00 -6.14 -15.32
N ASP A 583 17.19 -4.82 -15.29
CA ASP A 583 18.33 -4.15 -15.96
C ASP A 583 19.21 -3.35 -14.99
N GLY A 584 20.50 -3.64 -14.86
CA GLY A 584 21.41 -2.86 -14.01
C GLY A 584 21.14 -2.96 -12.51
N ASN A 585 20.39 -3.97 -12.04
CA ASN A 585 20.07 -4.10 -10.61
C ASN A 585 21.25 -4.67 -9.81
N THR A 586 21.27 -4.42 -8.50
CA THR A 586 22.17 -5.08 -7.56
C THR A 586 21.38 -6.02 -6.66
N LEU A 587 21.68 -7.31 -6.72
CA LEU A 587 21.11 -8.33 -5.85
C LEU A 587 22.07 -8.58 -4.68
N ARG A 588 21.61 -8.35 -3.45
CA ARG A 588 22.38 -8.55 -2.22
C ARG A 588 21.73 -9.59 -1.32
N ARG A 589 22.52 -10.58 -0.89
CA ARG A 589 22.06 -11.50 0.16
C ARG A 589 22.03 -10.80 1.52
N GLY A 590 20.86 -10.77 2.15
CA GLY A 590 20.64 -10.20 3.48
C GLY A 590 21.16 -11.09 4.61
N THR A 591 21.39 -10.50 5.79
CA THR A 591 21.93 -11.20 6.97
C THR A 591 20.97 -11.18 8.17
N PRO A 592 20.79 -12.30 8.91
CA PRO A 592 21.33 -13.63 8.61
C PRO A 592 20.60 -14.26 7.41
N ALA A 593 21.36 -14.89 6.51
CA ALA A 593 20.78 -15.64 5.40
C ALA A 593 20.18 -16.95 5.90
N ARG A 594 19.03 -17.33 5.35
CA ARG A 594 18.44 -18.65 5.60
C ARG A 594 19.20 -19.75 4.87
N ALA A 595 19.09 -20.98 5.38
CA ALA A 595 19.70 -22.15 4.77
C ALA A 595 19.14 -22.47 3.37
N ASP A 596 17.87 -22.12 3.13
CA ASP A 596 17.16 -22.26 1.85
C ASP A 596 17.18 -20.96 1.02
N PHE A 597 18.16 -20.07 1.28
CA PHE A 597 18.32 -18.84 0.52
C PHE A 597 18.49 -19.10 -0.98
N ARG A 598 17.86 -18.27 -1.81
CA ARG A 598 18.06 -18.21 -3.26
C ARG A 598 18.15 -16.78 -3.75
N SER A 599 19.05 -16.51 -4.68
CA SER A 599 19.13 -15.22 -5.36
C SER A 599 17.90 -15.00 -6.24
N VAL A 600 17.50 -16.02 -7.03
CA VAL A 600 16.32 -15.97 -7.90
C VAL A 600 15.50 -17.26 -7.79
N ARG A 601 14.17 -17.14 -7.70
CA ARG A 601 13.23 -18.26 -7.85
C ARG A 601 12.32 -18.05 -9.06
N ILE A 602 12.15 -19.08 -9.88
CA ILE A 602 11.42 -19.02 -11.15
C ILE A 602 10.37 -20.13 -11.20
N GLY A 603 9.10 -19.75 -11.31
CA GLY A 603 7.95 -20.62 -11.46
C GLY A 603 7.07 -20.75 -10.22
N TYR A 604 5.89 -21.33 -10.44
CA TYR A 604 5.07 -21.91 -9.38
C TYR A 604 4.09 -22.95 -9.95
N TRP A 605 3.90 -24.08 -9.25
CA TRP A 605 2.99 -25.16 -9.64
C TRP A 605 3.11 -25.57 -11.12
N ASN A 606 2.10 -25.35 -11.97
CA ASN A 606 2.14 -25.62 -13.41
C ASN A 606 2.19 -24.34 -14.27
N GLY A 607 2.51 -23.21 -13.63
CA GLY A 607 2.67 -21.93 -14.26
C GLY A 607 3.87 -21.86 -15.21
N THR A 608 3.77 -20.98 -16.20
CA THR A 608 4.74 -20.84 -17.28
C THR A 608 5.42 -19.49 -17.19
N GLU A 609 6.75 -19.49 -17.29
CA GLU A 609 7.56 -18.28 -17.26
C GLU A 609 8.24 -18.08 -18.62
N SER A 610 8.14 -16.91 -19.25
CA SER A 610 8.74 -16.73 -20.58
C SER A 610 9.28 -15.32 -20.85
N GLY A 611 10.40 -15.24 -21.56
CA GLY A 611 11.02 -13.95 -21.89
C GLY A 611 11.42 -13.16 -20.65
N LEU A 612 11.89 -13.87 -19.61
CA LEU A 612 12.52 -13.23 -18.46
C LEU A 612 13.98 -12.88 -18.81
N GLU A 613 14.43 -11.70 -18.44
CA GLU A 613 15.82 -11.28 -18.68
C GLU A 613 16.45 -10.63 -17.45
N LEU A 614 17.61 -11.12 -17.06
CA LEU A 614 18.51 -10.51 -16.09
C LEU A 614 19.67 -9.86 -16.87
N ARG A 615 19.59 -8.55 -17.06
CA ARG A 615 20.56 -7.77 -17.81
C ARG A 615 21.40 -6.93 -16.86
N ASP A 616 22.71 -6.96 -17.05
CA ASP A 616 23.68 -6.14 -16.31
C ASP A 616 23.49 -6.19 -14.78
N THR A 617 23.05 -7.35 -14.27
CA THR A 617 22.74 -7.48 -12.85
C THR A 617 24.01 -7.80 -12.08
N SER A 618 24.26 -7.04 -11.02
CA SER A 618 25.39 -7.24 -10.10
C SER A 618 24.96 -8.05 -8.87
N TYR A 619 25.89 -8.83 -8.32
CA TYR A 619 25.63 -9.75 -7.21
C TYR A 619 26.60 -9.47 -6.06
N GLU A 620 26.05 -9.27 -4.86
CA GLU A 620 26.81 -8.88 -3.66
C GLU A 620 26.48 -9.77 -2.45
N SER A 621 27.41 -9.78 -1.47
CA SER A 621 27.22 -10.41 -0.16
C SER A 621 26.87 -11.91 -0.19
N GLY A 622 27.21 -12.60 -1.28
CA GLY A 622 26.94 -14.01 -1.52
C GLY A 622 25.60 -14.31 -2.19
N ALA A 623 24.97 -13.31 -2.82
CA ALA A 623 24.09 -13.56 -3.95
C ALA A 623 24.93 -14.01 -5.16
N ASP A 624 24.32 -14.76 -6.07
CA ASP A 624 24.98 -15.33 -7.25
C ASP A 624 23.98 -15.45 -8.41
N VAL A 625 24.46 -15.27 -9.64
CA VAL A 625 23.66 -15.46 -10.85
C VAL A 625 23.30 -16.94 -11.05
N ASP A 626 24.17 -17.87 -10.68
CA ASP A 626 23.89 -19.30 -10.86
C ASP A 626 23.03 -19.89 -9.72
N ASP A 627 22.80 -19.13 -8.65
CA ASP A 627 21.88 -19.46 -7.55
C ASP A 627 20.41 -19.16 -7.93
N MET A 628 19.96 -19.82 -9.00
CA MET A 628 18.57 -19.81 -9.47
C MET A 628 17.89 -21.15 -9.19
N GLU A 629 16.71 -21.09 -8.59
CA GLU A 629 15.88 -22.26 -8.37
C GLU A 629 14.65 -22.23 -9.29
N PHE A 630 14.45 -23.32 -10.04
CA PHE A 630 13.30 -23.51 -10.91
C PHE A 630 12.30 -24.43 -10.22
N ILE A 631 11.08 -23.96 -9.97
CA ILE A 631 10.08 -24.68 -9.18
C ILE A 631 8.79 -24.95 -9.98
N GLY A 632 8.16 -26.09 -9.73
CA GLY A 632 6.95 -26.50 -10.46
C GLY A 632 7.21 -27.10 -11.84
N SER A 633 6.16 -27.56 -12.51
CA SER A 633 6.18 -28.36 -13.73
C SER A 633 5.99 -27.61 -15.05
N GLY A 634 5.55 -26.34 -15.02
CA GLY A 634 5.38 -25.57 -16.26
C GLY A 634 6.71 -25.15 -16.88
N THR A 635 6.70 -24.80 -18.16
CA THR A 635 7.90 -24.38 -18.91
C THR A 635 8.36 -23.00 -18.50
N LYS A 636 9.67 -22.81 -18.43
CA LYS A 636 10.29 -21.58 -17.94
C LYS A 636 11.42 -21.19 -18.87
N ASP A 637 11.66 -19.90 -19.06
CA ASP A 637 12.92 -19.43 -19.61
C ASP A 637 13.38 -18.10 -19.00
N VAL A 638 14.69 -18.01 -18.84
CA VAL A 638 15.39 -16.81 -18.37
C VAL A 638 16.68 -16.65 -19.16
N THR A 639 16.96 -15.42 -19.55
CA THR A 639 18.20 -15.03 -20.25
C THR A 639 19.03 -14.16 -19.31
N VAL A 640 20.32 -14.45 -19.22
CA VAL A 640 21.29 -13.56 -18.57
C VAL A 640 22.03 -12.81 -19.66
N SER A 641 22.08 -11.49 -19.57
CA SER A 641 22.63 -10.62 -20.61
C SER A 641 23.58 -9.55 -20.05
N TRP A 642 24.52 -9.11 -20.89
CA TRP A 642 25.49 -8.07 -20.55
C TRP A 642 25.58 -7.02 -21.65
N TYR A 643 25.99 -5.81 -21.30
CA TYR A 643 26.31 -4.79 -22.28
C TYR A 643 27.70 -4.98 -22.85
N LEU A 644 27.79 -5.08 -24.18
CA LEU A 644 29.03 -4.90 -24.91
C LEU A 644 29.08 -3.48 -25.45
N THR A 645 30.10 -2.72 -25.05
CA THR A 645 30.41 -1.42 -25.63
C THR A 645 31.62 -1.52 -26.54
N VAL A 646 31.42 -1.36 -27.84
CA VAL A 646 32.50 -1.28 -28.82
C VAL A 646 32.93 0.17 -28.95
N ARG A 647 34.20 0.44 -28.72
CA ARG A 647 34.79 1.77 -28.88
C ARG A 647 35.77 1.73 -30.03
N VAL A 648 35.64 2.69 -30.94
CA VAL A 648 36.46 2.79 -32.13
C VAL A 648 37.14 4.14 -32.11
N THR A 649 38.46 4.13 -32.14
CA THR A 649 39.29 5.32 -32.09
C THR A 649 40.32 5.31 -33.22
N ASP A 650 40.84 6.47 -33.55
CA ASP A 650 41.97 6.58 -34.44
C ASP A 650 43.30 6.32 -33.71
N GLY A 651 44.42 6.33 -34.44
CA GLY A 651 45.76 6.20 -33.85
C GLY A 651 46.13 7.32 -32.86
N SER A 652 45.40 8.44 -32.83
CA SER A 652 45.57 9.54 -31.86
C SER A 652 44.67 9.40 -30.62
N GLY A 653 43.79 8.40 -30.61
CA GLY A 653 42.77 8.20 -29.57
C GLY A 653 41.49 9.03 -29.78
N ALA A 654 41.35 9.72 -30.92
CA ALA A 654 40.13 10.44 -31.25
C ALA A 654 39.02 9.46 -31.66
N PRO A 655 37.75 9.70 -31.28
CA PRO A 655 36.65 8.79 -31.58
C PRO A 655 36.33 8.75 -33.08
N LEU A 656 36.14 7.53 -33.61
CA LEU A 656 35.75 7.29 -35.00
C LEU A 656 34.26 6.92 -35.09
N GLY A 657 33.42 7.92 -35.41
CA GLY A 657 32.01 7.70 -35.70
C GLY A 657 31.75 7.13 -37.09
N GLY A 658 30.69 6.34 -37.23
CA GLY A 658 30.31 5.71 -38.51
C GLY A 658 30.97 4.35 -38.78
N ALA A 659 31.73 3.80 -37.84
CA ALA A 659 32.30 2.45 -37.96
C ALA A 659 31.19 1.40 -37.84
N GLN A 660 31.10 0.49 -38.81
CA GLN A 660 30.15 -0.61 -38.81
C GLN A 660 30.62 -1.69 -37.84
N VAL A 661 29.74 -2.15 -36.95
CA VAL A 661 30.03 -3.20 -35.99
C VAL A 661 29.13 -4.40 -36.26
N THR A 662 29.71 -5.60 -36.33
CA THR A 662 29.01 -6.88 -36.41
C THR A 662 29.48 -7.77 -35.28
N VAL A 663 28.56 -8.28 -34.47
CA VAL A 663 28.83 -9.20 -33.38
C VAL A 663 28.16 -10.53 -33.68
N THR A 664 28.92 -11.61 -33.74
CA THR A 664 28.44 -12.96 -34.01
C THR A 664 28.55 -13.81 -32.75
N ASP A 665 27.46 -14.45 -32.32
CA ASP A 665 27.44 -15.38 -31.19
C ASP A 665 27.98 -16.77 -31.56
N ALA A 666 28.17 -17.65 -30.57
CA ALA A 666 28.67 -19.00 -30.78
C ALA A 666 27.74 -19.92 -31.61
N SER A 667 26.47 -19.56 -31.75
CA SER A 667 25.49 -20.25 -32.61
C SER A 667 25.45 -19.70 -34.04
N GLY A 668 26.21 -18.63 -34.33
CA GLY A 668 26.24 -17.95 -35.62
C GLY A 668 25.19 -16.84 -35.77
N GLY A 669 24.41 -16.54 -34.71
CA GLY A 669 23.50 -15.39 -34.68
C GLY A 669 24.28 -14.07 -34.73
N THR A 670 23.74 -13.05 -35.40
CA THR A 670 24.43 -11.77 -35.59
C THR A 670 23.62 -10.58 -35.11
N THR A 671 24.30 -9.64 -34.46
CA THR A 671 23.79 -8.31 -34.11
C THR A 671 24.69 -7.26 -34.76
N THR A 672 24.11 -6.24 -35.39
CA THR A 672 24.88 -5.21 -36.10
C THR A 672 24.52 -3.81 -35.63
N GLY A 673 25.45 -2.87 -35.82
CA GLY A 673 25.22 -1.46 -35.53
C GLY A 673 26.32 -0.57 -36.08
N THR A 674 26.32 0.69 -35.68
CA THR A 674 27.29 1.68 -36.13
C THR A 674 27.68 2.57 -34.96
N THR A 675 28.97 2.91 -34.85
CA THR A 675 29.42 3.83 -33.81
C THR A 675 28.82 5.22 -33.98
N GLY A 676 28.41 5.82 -32.87
CA GLY A 676 28.01 7.22 -32.79
C GLY A 676 29.18 8.18 -33.02
N SER A 677 28.92 9.48 -33.02
CA SER A 677 29.97 10.51 -33.17
C SER A 677 31.03 10.49 -32.06
N ASP A 678 30.72 9.86 -30.93
CA ASP A 678 31.62 9.60 -29.81
C ASP A 678 32.46 8.33 -30.00
N GLY A 679 32.37 7.68 -31.16
CA GLY A 679 33.11 6.47 -31.49
C GLY A 679 32.60 5.23 -30.78
N THR A 680 31.42 5.28 -30.14
CA THR A 680 30.91 4.14 -29.37
C THR A 680 29.65 3.52 -29.98
N TRP A 681 29.52 2.20 -29.83
CA TRP A 681 28.29 1.47 -30.06
C TRP A 681 28.06 0.49 -28.92
N THR A 682 26.89 0.52 -28.30
CA THR A 682 26.54 -0.35 -27.17
C THR A 682 25.34 -1.21 -27.52
N THR A 683 25.43 -2.50 -27.21
CA THR A 683 24.31 -3.45 -27.35
C THR A 683 24.26 -4.41 -26.16
N ALA A 684 23.07 -4.87 -25.79
CA ALA A 684 22.90 -5.99 -24.88
C ALA A 684 23.04 -7.31 -25.65
N LEU A 685 23.76 -8.26 -25.08
CA LEU A 685 23.99 -9.58 -25.67
C LEU A 685 23.86 -10.66 -24.58
N PRO A 686 23.19 -11.79 -24.85
CA PRO A 686 23.02 -12.84 -23.87
C PRO A 686 24.35 -13.55 -23.55
N GLU A 687 24.63 -13.84 -22.29
CA GLU A 687 25.65 -14.82 -21.92
C GLU A 687 25.13 -16.23 -22.20
N TYR A 688 23.98 -16.54 -21.59
CA TYR A 688 23.29 -17.82 -21.71
C TYR A 688 21.78 -17.65 -21.54
N ARG A 689 21.03 -18.65 -22.02
CA ARG A 689 19.61 -18.84 -21.74
C ARG A 689 19.40 -20.17 -21.04
N ARG A 690 18.65 -20.18 -19.93
CA ARG A 690 18.17 -21.41 -19.27
C ARG A 690 16.69 -21.58 -19.59
N ALA A 691 16.31 -22.80 -19.98
CA ALA A 691 14.95 -23.13 -20.37
C ALA A 691 14.49 -24.50 -19.82
N GLY A 692 13.21 -24.79 -20.02
CA GLY A 692 12.57 -26.05 -19.61
C GLY A 692 11.98 -25.98 -18.20
N ALA A 693 11.34 -27.07 -17.76
CA ALA A 693 10.62 -27.08 -16.48
C ALA A 693 11.56 -26.94 -15.27
N SER A 694 12.74 -27.58 -15.34
CA SER A 694 13.81 -27.56 -14.32
C SER A 694 14.90 -26.52 -14.58
N GLY A 695 14.83 -25.78 -15.70
CA GLY A 695 15.91 -24.87 -16.10
C GLY A 695 17.22 -25.58 -16.46
N ALA A 696 17.18 -26.87 -16.83
CA ALA A 696 18.35 -27.67 -17.16
C ALA A 696 18.84 -27.44 -18.60
N ASP A 697 17.98 -26.96 -19.49
CA ASP A 697 18.35 -26.68 -20.88
C ASP A 697 19.10 -25.35 -20.92
N ARG A 698 20.42 -25.39 -20.92
CA ARG A 698 21.29 -24.20 -20.97
C ARG A 698 21.88 -24.03 -22.37
N THR A 699 21.58 -22.90 -23.00
CA THR A 699 22.15 -22.48 -24.29
C THR A 699 23.16 -21.38 -24.04
N GLU A 700 24.43 -21.64 -24.37
CA GLU A 700 25.52 -20.66 -24.29
C GLU A 700 25.62 -19.86 -25.58
N TYR A 701 25.82 -18.54 -25.46
CA TYR A 701 26.04 -17.66 -26.62
C TYR A 701 27.49 -17.17 -26.71
N ASN A 702 28.26 -17.32 -25.64
CA ASN A 702 29.69 -17.07 -25.62
C ASN A 702 30.51 -18.18 -26.32
N PRO A 703 31.72 -17.86 -26.80
CA PRO A 703 32.27 -16.51 -26.96
C PRO A 703 31.68 -15.80 -28.20
N TYR A 704 31.69 -14.47 -28.16
CA TYR A 704 31.31 -13.61 -29.29
C TYR A 704 32.49 -13.27 -30.19
N THR A 705 32.25 -13.17 -31.49
CA THR A 705 33.20 -12.60 -32.47
C THR A 705 32.73 -11.19 -32.86
N VAL A 706 33.48 -10.16 -32.46
CA VAL A 706 33.20 -8.74 -32.76
C VAL A 706 34.06 -8.31 -33.93
N THR A 707 33.43 -7.94 -35.04
CA THR A 707 34.09 -7.40 -36.24
C THR A 707 33.69 -5.94 -36.44
N VAL A 708 34.68 -5.06 -36.50
CA VAL A 708 34.50 -3.63 -36.78
C VAL A 708 35.07 -3.32 -38.15
N ARG A 709 34.32 -2.53 -38.94
CA ARG A 709 34.76 -2.00 -40.23
C ARG A 709 34.69 -0.48 -40.24
N TYR A 710 35.76 0.16 -40.68
CA TYR A 710 35.82 1.60 -40.88
C TYR A 710 36.45 1.89 -42.25
N GLY A 711 35.66 2.42 -43.18
CA GLY A 711 36.05 2.49 -44.59
C GLY A 711 36.30 1.09 -45.17
N SER A 712 37.47 0.87 -45.76
CA SER A 712 37.89 -0.45 -46.27
C SER A 712 38.60 -1.32 -45.22
N ALA A 713 38.93 -0.77 -44.05
CA ALA A 713 39.63 -1.50 -43.01
C ALA A 713 38.65 -2.33 -42.19
N SER A 714 39.10 -3.49 -41.71
CA SER A 714 38.34 -4.40 -40.85
C SER A 714 39.23 -4.95 -39.75
N SER A 715 38.70 -5.09 -38.55
CA SER A 715 39.38 -5.72 -37.40
C SER A 715 38.40 -6.60 -36.65
N THR A 716 38.88 -7.70 -36.07
CA THR A 716 38.04 -8.69 -35.39
C THR A 716 38.67 -9.07 -34.05
N GLN A 717 37.84 -9.19 -33.01
CA GLN A 717 38.23 -9.66 -31.68
C GLN A 717 37.20 -10.66 -31.14
N ASN A 718 37.67 -11.65 -30.37
CA ASN A 718 36.78 -12.54 -29.62
C ASN A 718 36.57 -12.01 -28.21
N VAL A 719 35.34 -12.09 -27.71
CA VAL A 719 34.94 -11.51 -26.43
C VAL A 719 34.06 -12.53 -25.71
N THR A 720 34.39 -12.82 -24.45
CA THR A 720 33.49 -13.55 -23.55
C THR A 720 32.79 -12.54 -22.65
N LEU A 721 31.47 -12.52 -22.70
CA LEU A 721 30.64 -11.66 -21.87
C LEU A 721 30.18 -12.42 -20.62
N ASP A 722 30.87 -12.22 -19.51
CA ASP A 722 30.50 -12.64 -18.14
C ASP A 722 30.17 -11.44 -17.23
N ARG A 723 30.20 -10.24 -17.82
CA ARG A 723 29.88 -8.93 -17.26
C ARG A 723 29.76 -7.92 -18.39
N SER A 724 29.13 -6.79 -18.12
CA SER A 724 29.19 -5.65 -19.03
C SER A 724 30.62 -5.16 -19.18
N GLN A 725 31.08 -5.01 -20.42
CA GLN A 725 32.47 -4.62 -20.71
C GLN A 725 32.59 -3.82 -22.01
N ALA A 726 33.72 -3.14 -22.15
CA ALA A 726 34.07 -2.41 -23.35
C ALA A 726 35.23 -3.10 -24.09
N VAL A 727 35.21 -3.00 -25.41
CA VAL A 727 36.24 -3.54 -26.30
C VAL A 727 36.66 -2.45 -27.27
N ASP A 728 37.97 -2.21 -27.32
CA ASP A 728 38.54 -1.10 -28.05
C ASP A 728 39.11 -1.57 -29.39
N PHE A 729 38.82 -0.81 -30.44
CA PHE A 729 39.35 -0.97 -31.78
C PHE A 729 40.05 0.33 -32.19
N VAL A 730 41.24 0.20 -32.77
CA VAL A 730 42.02 1.33 -33.26
C VAL A 730 42.19 1.17 -34.77
N PHE A 731 41.84 2.21 -35.53
CA PHE A 731 42.11 2.29 -36.95
C PHE A 731 43.01 3.49 -37.23
N GLU A 732 43.84 3.42 -38.25
CA GLU A 732 44.52 4.64 -38.72
C GLU A 732 43.48 5.47 -39.47
N ASP A 733 43.21 6.69 -38.99
CA ASP A 733 42.44 7.66 -39.80
C ASP A 733 43.30 7.97 -41.02
N THR A 734 42.92 7.39 -42.16
CA THR A 734 43.63 7.62 -43.42
C THR A 734 43.39 9.02 -43.97
N GLY A 735 42.68 9.90 -43.24
CA GLY A 735 42.43 11.27 -43.62
C GLY A 735 41.63 11.28 -44.91
N GLY A 736 40.33 11.00 -44.80
CA GLY A 736 39.41 11.06 -45.93
C GLY A 736 39.37 12.46 -46.55
N ASN A 737 40.28 12.72 -47.50
CA ASN A 737 40.09 13.71 -48.54
C ASN A 737 38.74 13.41 -49.22
N ALA A 738 37.94 14.46 -49.38
CA ALA A 738 36.62 14.46 -50.00
C ALA A 738 36.54 13.61 -51.29
N PRO A 739 35.36 13.02 -51.60
CA PRO A 739 35.20 12.21 -52.80
C PRO A 739 35.58 13.00 -54.05
N PRO A 740 36.29 12.41 -55.02
CA PRO A 740 36.66 13.11 -56.24
C PRO A 740 35.40 13.54 -56.98
N SER A 741 35.25 14.85 -57.19
CA SER A 741 34.26 15.39 -58.12
C SER A 741 34.46 14.76 -59.51
N PRO A 742 33.39 14.44 -60.25
CA PRO A 742 33.52 13.85 -61.57
C PRO A 742 33.99 14.91 -62.57
N VAL A 743 35.28 14.92 -62.89
CA VAL A 743 35.82 15.71 -64.01
C VAL A 743 35.98 14.81 -65.23
N ARG A 744 35.18 15.14 -66.26
CA ARG A 744 35.26 14.62 -67.63
C ARG A 744 36.54 15.10 -68.33
N ASN A 745 37.10 14.19 -69.16
CA ASN A 745 37.81 14.40 -70.44
C ASN A 745 38.92 15.49 -70.53
N ASN A 746 40.15 15.12 -70.93
CA ASN A 746 40.59 14.90 -72.33
C ASN A 746 42.13 15.04 -72.49
N ARG A 747 42.68 14.30 -73.48
CA ARG A 747 44.02 14.40 -74.16
C ARG A 747 45.21 13.74 -73.46
N ARG A 748 45.85 12.70 -74.05
CA ARG A 748 46.72 12.57 -75.27
C ARG A 748 48.21 12.91 -75.01
N GLY A 749 49.09 11.97 -75.38
CA GLY A 749 50.56 12.08 -75.47
C GLY A 749 51.24 11.21 -74.41
N ASP A 750 51.77 10.03 -74.74
CA ASP A 750 53.14 9.77 -75.26
C ASP A 750 54.19 10.03 -74.16
N VAL A 751 55.26 9.25 -73.88
CA VAL A 751 55.93 8.06 -74.41
C VAL A 751 57.03 7.71 -73.36
N GLU A 752 57.51 6.46 -73.38
CA GLU A 752 58.82 5.94 -72.87
C GLU A 752 58.99 5.47 -71.41
N THR A 753 59.27 4.16 -71.34
CA THR A 753 59.90 3.31 -70.31
C THR A 753 61.43 3.53 -70.29
N PRO A 754 62.19 3.02 -69.29
CA PRO A 754 62.35 1.58 -68.98
C PRO A 754 61.54 1.07 -67.78
#